data_AF-A0A539DIB7-F1
#
_entry.id   AF-A0A539DIB7-F1
#
_cell.length_a   1.000
_cell.length_b   1.000
_cell.length_c   1.000
_cell.angle_alpha   90.00
_cell.angle_beta   90.00
_cell.angle_gamma   90.00
#
_symmetry.space_group_name_H-M   'P 1'
#
loop_
_entity.id
_entity.type
_entity.pdbx_description
1 polymer ?
#
loop_
_entity_poly.entity_id
_entity_poly.type
_entity_poly.pdbx_seq_one_letter_code
_entity_poly.pdbx_strand_id
1 'polypeptide(L)'
;MHAMPTFTPEQRSAFQKAAIAHGAERAIALPQIIAKIDELLRSIYPPLLLAVVANYGLTAFVTDRGVEQPAFAKQDFSQHHIELFQALALRMPRTEWGGELLTADAVEPLVEALTEAAHAFFLQRLQLFKGAATDEQQLLLQFQERLRLHTQVVRNWGSYDQVVSHSKRLYGPLDAKLKQALGLSATELIQVFEGQIERIETLTTKRTTKLGQAFNRRFSRDQMIEKWVELNPGFEHSAADLIADLPPNPTRENIMALIFAHADLGLQEFYEITANVAAGFAGSSEEDTRRVLDLLCLEGTDAAEQPVEHLFLDNPVWSRPLMRSASGGYFSAAPQVFFSHVHRIFGDLCRGVGLESELADTRAAYLEGAVHDVVASALPHARVVSNLRWRSEEQEFETDTVAYIDRTLLIFEAKSGSISDPALRGAPARAKRHVQDLIEEPSTQSSRFQKLVEDAQAGASDAQDALRGLNLWPIEVDRFVRATITLDDFSVLSSAEGELRKLGWIAPDSVLAPAMTLADIEVVVDILENEACITHYLWERGRLQKRFDIFGDELDWLGLYLNTAFAFAGTEQTDLDGMMISGLSGPIDDYINAREQGIATLKPRLAQSRLWREMLGEIARRRFPGWISASIALLRAASPDEQAEMASAFQKILRRVPAAWRKPDRKNAMHILPRYADAVSVVLFGYPSLDLAGQRAEAQMFAQKSFASSNVDVCLTIGFNADKLAEPLEYLALIRRVRTARA
;
A
#
# COMPACT_ATOMS: atom_id res chain seq x y z
N MET A 1 -12.35 -4.75 -12.90
CA MET A 1 -13.43 -4.99 -11.92
C MET A 1 -14.28 -6.15 -12.40
N HIS A 2 -14.24 -7.28 -11.71
CA HIS A 2 -15.12 -8.42 -11.97
C HIS A 2 -16.05 -8.59 -10.78
N ALA A 3 -17.36 -8.75 -11.03
CA ALA A 3 -18.30 -9.15 -10.00
C ALA A 3 -17.92 -10.55 -9.50
N MET A 4 -17.90 -10.75 -8.18
CA MET A 4 -17.70 -12.09 -7.62
C MET A 4 -18.86 -13.00 -8.05
N PRO A 5 -18.59 -14.25 -8.45
CA PRO A 5 -19.65 -15.17 -8.89
C PRO A 5 -20.61 -15.48 -7.74
N THR A 6 -21.92 -15.31 -7.99
CA THR A 6 -22.98 -15.66 -7.04
C THR A 6 -23.28 -17.16 -7.12
N PHE A 7 -22.82 -17.93 -6.14
CA PHE A 7 -23.10 -19.38 -6.06
C PHE A 7 -24.45 -19.67 -5.41
N THR A 8 -25.22 -20.63 -5.95
CA THR A 8 -26.39 -21.22 -5.28
C THR A 8 -25.97 -22.00 -4.02
N PRO A 9 -26.87 -22.25 -3.05
CA PRO A 9 -26.54 -23.04 -1.85
C PRO A 9 -25.93 -24.42 -2.17
N GLU A 10 -26.42 -25.10 -3.20
CA GLU A 10 -25.90 -26.40 -3.65
C GLU A 10 -24.50 -26.27 -4.24
N GLN A 11 -24.26 -25.24 -5.06
CA GLN A 11 -22.94 -24.95 -5.62
C GLN A 11 -21.94 -24.58 -4.52
N ARG A 12 -22.35 -23.80 -3.51
CA ARG A 12 -21.51 -23.50 -2.33
C ARG A 12 -21.13 -24.76 -1.58
N SER A 13 -22.08 -25.66 -1.34
CA SER A 13 -21.81 -26.93 -0.65
C SER A 13 -20.87 -27.84 -1.46
N ALA A 14 -21.06 -27.93 -2.78
CA ALA A 14 -20.17 -28.68 -3.66
C ALA A 14 -18.75 -28.08 -3.70
N PHE A 15 -18.65 -26.76 -3.83
CA PHE A 15 -17.38 -26.03 -3.79
C PHE A 15 -16.66 -26.24 -2.45
N GLN A 16 -17.36 -26.13 -1.32
CA GLN A 16 -16.78 -26.34 0.00
C GLN A 16 -16.24 -27.76 0.16
N LYS A 17 -16.97 -28.78 -0.30
CA LYS A 17 -16.47 -30.18 -0.27
C LYS A 17 -15.22 -30.35 -1.13
N ALA A 18 -15.21 -29.76 -2.34
CA ALA A 18 -14.04 -29.80 -3.22
C ALA A 18 -12.84 -29.08 -2.59
N ALA A 19 -13.04 -27.91 -1.98
CA ALA A 19 -12.01 -27.15 -1.29
C ALA A 19 -11.41 -27.92 -0.10
N ILE A 20 -12.25 -28.59 0.72
CA ILE A 20 -11.79 -29.44 1.83
C ILE A 20 -10.96 -30.63 1.31
N ALA A 21 -11.43 -31.29 0.25
CA ALA A 21 -10.70 -32.41 -0.36
C ALA A 21 -9.34 -31.96 -0.90
N HIS A 22 -9.31 -30.82 -1.60
CA HIS A 22 -8.07 -30.23 -2.08
C HIS A 22 -7.12 -29.85 -0.93
N GLY A 23 -7.65 -29.32 0.17
CA GLY A 23 -6.84 -29.05 1.37
C GLY A 23 -6.21 -30.32 1.95
N ALA A 24 -6.94 -31.44 1.98
CA ALA A 24 -6.38 -32.71 2.44
C ALA A 24 -5.25 -33.23 1.52
N GLU A 25 -5.38 -33.08 0.20
CA GLU A 25 -4.32 -33.40 -0.77
C GLU A 25 -3.06 -32.57 -0.52
N ARG A 26 -3.23 -31.26 -0.29
CA ARG A 26 -2.12 -30.34 -0.02
C ARG A 26 -1.43 -30.61 1.32
N ALA A 27 -2.18 -31.04 2.34
CA ALA A 27 -1.62 -31.46 3.62
C ALA A 27 -0.68 -32.67 3.47
N ILE A 28 -0.98 -33.59 2.54
CA ILE A 28 -0.14 -34.76 2.23
C ILE A 28 1.08 -34.35 1.38
N ALA A 29 0.90 -33.41 0.45
CA ALA A 29 1.96 -32.96 -0.45
C ALA A 29 3.03 -32.11 0.25
N LEU A 30 2.65 -31.26 1.21
CA LEU A 30 3.58 -30.30 1.84
C LEU A 30 4.85 -30.98 2.41
N PRO A 31 4.77 -32.04 3.24
CA PRO A 31 5.97 -32.72 3.73
C PRO A 31 6.87 -33.28 2.62
N GLN A 32 6.28 -33.72 1.49
CA GLN A 32 7.02 -34.24 0.35
C GLN A 32 7.76 -33.13 -0.41
N ILE A 33 7.13 -31.96 -0.55
CA ILE A 33 7.75 -30.78 -1.15
C ILE A 33 8.92 -30.31 -0.29
N ILE A 34 8.74 -30.26 1.04
CA ILE A 34 9.80 -29.89 1.99
C ILE A 34 10.96 -30.89 1.93
N ALA A 35 10.69 -32.19 1.82
CA ALA A 35 11.74 -33.20 1.65
C ALA A 35 12.58 -32.98 0.38
N LYS A 36 11.97 -32.56 -0.75
CA LYS A 36 12.72 -32.20 -1.97
C LYS A 36 13.64 -31.00 -1.75
N ILE A 37 13.19 -30.00 -1.00
CA ILE A 37 14.02 -28.84 -0.64
C ILE A 37 15.19 -29.28 0.26
N ASP A 38 14.92 -30.14 1.24
CA ASP A 38 15.96 -30.71 2.12
C ASP A 38 17.00 -31.53 1.33
N GLU A 39 16.59 -32.28 0.31
CA GLU A 39 17.51 -33.00 -0.60
C GLU A 39 18.44 -32.04 -1.35
N LEU A 40 17.90 -30.94 -1.88
CA LEU A 40 18.70 -29.92 -2.56
C LEU A 40 19.70 -29.25 -1.60
N LEU A 41 19.30 -28.95 -0.37
CA LEU A 41 20.18 -28.40 0.67
C LEU A 41 21.33 -29.35 1.06
N ARG A 42 21.11 -30.67 0.95
CA ARG A 42 22.11 -31.71 1.21
C ARG A 42 23.05 -31.96 0.04
N SER A 43 22.65 -31.61 -1.18
CA SER A 43 23.45 -31.76 -2.40
C SER A 43 24.29 -30.52 -2.67
N ILE A 44 23.69 -29.32 -2.64
CA ILE A 44 24.33 -28.05 -3.01
C ILE A 44 24.47 -27.15 -1.79
N TYR A 45 25.57 -26.40 -1.74
CA TYR A 45 25.86 -25.47 -0.65
C TYR A 45 24.76 -24.38 -0.52
N PRO A 46 24.03 -24.31 0.62
CA PRO A 46 22.85 -23.47 0.74
C PRO A 46 23.07 -21.96 0.54
N PRO A 47 24.15 -21.32 1.04
CA PRO A 47 24.41 -19.91 0.77
C PRO A 47 24.56 -19.58 -0.72
N LEU A 48 25.12 -20.50 -1.52
CA LEU A 48 25.21 -20.33 -2.96
C LEU A 48 23.83 -20.39 -3.62
N LEU A 49 23.00 -21.38 -3.25
CA LEU A 49 21.61 -21.46 -3.74
C LEU A 49 20.82 -20.21 -3.36
N LEU A 50 20.90 -19.77 -2.10
CA LEU A 50 20.25 -18.56 -1.60
C LEU A 50 20.65 -17.32 -2.40
N ALA A 51 21.94 -17.13 -2.66
CA ALA A 51 22.45 -16.00 -3.44
C ALA A 51 21.91 -16.00 -4.88
N VAL A 52 21.82 -17.18 -5.50
CA VAL A 52 21.33 -17.36 -6.87
C VAL A 52 19.83 -17.04 -6.96
N VAL A 53 19.01 -17.66 -6.10
CA VAL A 53 17.56 -17.41 -6.11
C VAL A 53 17.23 -15.99 -5.66
N ALA A 54 18.01 -15.38 -4.77
CA ALA A 54 17.85 -13.97 -4.40
C ALA A 54 18.17 -13.04 -5.57
N ASN A 55 19.29 -13.26 -6.27
CA ASN A 55 19.67 -12.44 -7.41
C ASN A 55 18.61 -12.51 -8.52
N TYR A 56 18.16 -13.69 -8.90
CA TYR A 56 17.20 -13.84 -10.00
C TYR A 56 15.74 -13.60 -9.60
N GLY A 57 15.42 -13.76 -8.32
CA GLY A 57 14.08 -13.58 -7.77
C GLY A 57 13.77 -12.15 -7.35
N LEU A 58 14.76 -11.37 -6.93
CA LEU A 58 14.54 -10.05 -6.32
C LEU A 58 15.22 -8.88 -7.03
N THR A 59 16.22 -9.12 -7.87
CA THR A 59 16.83 -8.02 -8.63
C THR A 59 15.96 -7.67 -9.84
N ALA A 60 15.45 -6.44 -9.84
CA ALA A 60 14.79 -5.85 -11.00
C ALA A 60 15.83 -5.15 -11.91
N PHE A 61 15.61 -5.17 -13.23
CA PHE A 61 16.51 -4.52 -14.18
C PHE A 61 15.95 -3.17 -14.60
N VAL A 62 16.74 -2.11 -14.44
CA VAL A 62 16.36 -0.78 -14.91
C VAL A 62 16.73 -0.63 -16.38
N THR A 63 15.75 -0.24 -17.21
CA THR A 63 15.95 0.05 -18.64
C THR A 63 15.43 1.44 -18.97
N ASP A 64 15.74 1.95 -20.18
CA ASP A 64 15.17 3.20 -20.71
C ASP A 64 13.62 3.18 -20.80
N ARG A 65 12.99 2.01 -20.63
CA ARG A 65 11.53 1.81 -20.65
C ARG A 65 10.91 1.68 -19.27
N GLY A 66 11.70 1.80 -18.20
CA GLY A 66 11.28 1.59 -16.82
C GLY A 66 11.91 0.37 -16.18
N VAL A 67 11.37 -0.04 -15.04
CA VAL A 67 11.84 -1.17 -14.23
C VAL A 67 11.24 -2.46 -14.78
N GLU A 68 12.08 -3.38 -15.26
CA GLU A 68 11.66 -4.73 -15.64
C GLU A 68 11.62 -5.64 -14.39
N GLN A 69 10.50 -6.34 -14.25
CA GLN A 69 10.28 -7.31 -13.18
C GLN A 69 11.36 -8.42 -13.19
N PRO A 70 11.77 -8.94 -12.02
CA PRO A 70 12.70 -10.05 -11.92
C PRO A 70 12.26 -11.27 -12.74
N ALA A 71 13.22 -12.10 -13.16
CA ALA A 71 12.95 -13.26 -14.02
C ALA A 71 11.93 -14.22 -13.40
N PHE A 72 12.03 -14.46 -12.10
CA PHE A 72 11.13 -15.37 -11.37
C PHE A 72 9.89 -14.70 -10.77
N ALA A 73 9.75 -13.37 -10.88
CA ALA A 73 8.51 -12.70 -10.46
C ALA A 73 7.29 -13.20 -11.25
N LYS A 74 7.50 -13.71 -12.48
CA LYS A 74 6.45 -14.35 -13.30
C LYS A 74 6.00 -15.72 -12.78
N GLN A 75 6.71 -16.31 -11.82
CA GLN A 75 6.40 -17.59 -11.17
C GLN A 75 5.86 -17.38 -9.74
N ASP A 76 5.30 -16.21 -9.44
CA ASP A 76 4.82 -15.80 -8.11
C ASP A 76 5.91 -15.85 -7.02
N PHE A 77 7.18 -15.85 -7.41
CA PHE A 77 8.31 -15.88 -6.49
C PHE A 77 8.64 -14.48 -5.96
N SER A 78 8.90 -14.37 -4.67
CA SER A 78 9.11 -13.10 -3.97
C SER A 78 9.86 -13.31 -2.65
N GLN A 79 10.17 -12.21 -1.94
CA GLN A 79 11.04 -12.19 -0.76
C GLN A 79 10.69 -13.25 0.30
N HIS A 80 9.40 -13.47 0.58
CA HIS A 80 9.00 -14.44 1.61
C HIS A 80 9.42 -15.89 1.31
N HIS A 81 9.64 -16.23 0.03
CA HIS A 81 10.17 -17.54 -0.36
C HIS A 81 11.65 -17.68 0.00
N ILE A 82 12.42 -16.60 -0.10
CA ILE A 82 13.85 -16.58 0.28
C ILE A 82 13.99 -16.63 1.79
N GLU A 83 13.14 -15.92 2.53
CA GLU A 83 13.06 -16.00 3.99
C GLU A 83 12.74 -17.43 4.44
N LEU A 84 11.75 -18.08 3.81
CA LEU A 84 11.41 -19.48 4.07
C LEU A 84 12.59 -20.40 3.76
N PHE A 85 13.23 -20.22 2.60
CA PHE A 85 14.36 -21.06 2.19
C PHE A 85 15.54 -20.92 3.15
N GLN A 86 15.85 -19.70 3.59
CA GLN A 86 16.87 -19.44 4.60
C GLN A 86 16.54 -20.13 5.94
N ALA A 87 15.29 -20.06 6.39
CA ALA A 87 14.86 -20.73 7.62
C ALA A 87 14.93 -22.25 7.51
N LEU A 88 14.58 -22.81 6.34
CA LEU A 88 14.72 -24.24 6.05
C LEU A 88 16.19 -24.68 6.09
N ALA A 89 17.10 -23.91 5.51
CA ALA A 89 18.53 -24.18 5.59
C ALA A 89 19.05 -24.16 7.04
N LEU A 90 18.55 -23.24 7.88
CA LEU A 90 18.95 -23.08 9.27
C LEU A 90 18.41 -24.15 10.23
N ARG A 91 17.42 -24.95 9.81
CA ARG A 91 17.02 -26.18 10.53
C ARG A 91 18.09 -27.26 10.47
N MET A 92 18.91 -27.25 9.42
CA MET A 92 19.90 -28.28 9.16
C MET A 92 21.26 -27.87 9.75
N PRO A 93 21.96 -28.77 10.47
CA PRO A 93 23.34 -28.54 10.87
C PRO A 93 24.22 -28.28 9.65
N ARG A 94 25.18 -27.37 9.77
CA ARG A 94 26.12 -27.04 8.66
C ARG A 94 26.89 -28.24 8.13
N THR A 95 27.12 -29.25 8.97
CA THR A 95 27.80 -30.49 8.61
C THR A 95 27.01 -31.35 7.62
N GLU A 96 25.71 -31.10 7.47
CA GLU A 96 24.82 -31.82 6.55
C GLU A 96 24.58 -31.06 5.24
N TRP A 97 25.08 -29.83 5.13
CA TRP A 97 24.96 -29.04 3.90
C TRP A 97 25.82 -29.62 2.78
N GLY A 98 25.27 -29.54 1.57
CA GLY A 98 25.93 -30.01 0.37
C GLY A 98 27.15 -29.19 -0.05
N GLY A 99 27.92 -29.76 -0.98
CA GLY A 99 29.11 -29.14 -1.57
C GLY A 99 29.29 -29.46 -3.05
N GLU A 100 28.27 -30.05 -3.69
CA GLU A 100 28.29 -30.28 -5.12
C GLU A 100 28.22 -28.96 -5.90
N LEU A 101 28.71 -28.99 -7.15
CA LEU A 101 28.66 -27.83 -8.03
C LEU A 101 27.22 -27.48 -8.39
N LEU A 102 26.88 -26.20 -8.30
CA LEU A 102 25.59 -25.70 -8.77
C LEU A 102 25.46 -25.91 -10.28
N THR A 103 24.39 -26.58 -10.69
CA THR A 103 23.96 -26.70 -12.09
C THR A 103 22.68 -25.90 -12.31
N ALA A 104 22.45 -25.45 -13.55
CA ALA A 104 21.24 -24.71 -13.90
C ALA A 104 19.95 -25.50 -13.60
N ASP A 105 20.01 -26.83 -13.74
CA ASP A 105 18.89 -27.75 -13.51
C ASP A 105 18.43 -27.81 -12.05
N ALA A 106 19.19 -27.27 -11.10
CA ALA A 106 18.82 -27.24 -9.68
C ALA A 106 18.01 -25.99 -9.27
N VAL A 107 18.11 -24.89 -10.04
CA VAL A 107 17.55 -23.59 -9.64
C VAL A 107 16.04 -23.53 -9.86
N GLU A 108 15.56 -23.91 -11.05
CA GLU A 108 14.14 -23.85 -11.39
C GLU A 108 13.30 -24.81 -10.51
N PRO A 109 13.69 -26.08 -10.28
CA PRO A 109 12.96 -26.96 -9.36
C PRO A 109 12.93 -26.46 -7.92
N LEU A 110 13.97 -25.75 -7.47
CA LEU A 110 13.98 -25.12 -6.14
C LEU A 110 12.94 -24.01 -6.04
N VAL A 111 12.90 -23.11 -7.04
CA VAL A 111 11.92 -22.01 -7.10
C VAL A 111 10.50 -22.58 -7.13
N GLU A 112 10.23 -23.56 -7.99
CA GLU A 112 8.94 -24.24 -8.06
C GLU A 112 8.56 -24.89 -6.72
N ALA A 113 9.50 -25.59 -6.07
CA ALA A 113 9.24 -26.25 -4.79
C ALA A 113 8.96 -25.25 -3.67
N LEU A 114 9.66 -24.11 -3.63
CA LEU A 114 9.41 -23.05 -2.64
C LEU A 114 8.03 -22.41 -2.84
N THR A 115 7.67 -22.06 -4.08
CA THR A 115 6.35 -21.52 -4.41
C THR A 115 5.24 -22.54 -4.10
N GLU A 116 5.45 -23.81 -4.47
CA GLU A 116 4.48 -24.87 -4.17
C GLU A 116 4.34 -25.10 -2.66
N ALA A 117 5.43 -25.03 -1.89
CA ALA A 117 5.39 -25.15 -0.43
C ALA A 117 4.56 -24.03 0.22
N ALA A 118 4.76 -22.78 -0.21
CA ALA A 118 3.99 -21.62 0.27
C ALA A 118 2.49 -21.78 -0.03
N HIS A 119 2.14 -22.20 -1.24
CA HIS A 119 0.76 -22.47 -1.64
C HIS A 119 0.17 -23.67 -0.90
N ALA A 120 0.89 -24.78 -0.79
CA ALA A 120 0.43 -25.98 -0.11
C ALA A 120 0.17 -25.71 1.38
N PHE A 121 1.03 -24.92 2.04
CA PHE A 121 0.84 -24.51 3.43
C PHE A 121 -0.45 -23.71 3.64
N PHE A 122 -0.79 -22.80 2.72
CA PHE A 122 -2.06 -22.08 2.75
C PHE A 122 -3.25 -23.02 2.49
N LEU A 123 -3.21 -23.73 1.36
CA LEU A 123 -4.33 -24.54 0.88
C LEU A 123 -4.65 -25.72 1.82
N GLN A 124 -3.66 -26.29 2.51
CA GLN A 124 -3.92 -27.39 3.44
C GLN A 124 -4.91 -27.02 4.56
N ARG A 125 -4.98 -25.74 4.94
CA ARG A 125 -5.88 -25.27 6.00
C ARG A 125 -7.34 -25.19 5.56
N LEU A 126 -7.64 -25.34 4.27
CA LEU A 126 -9.01 -25.53 3.80
C LEU A 126 -9.68 -26.75 4.45
N GLN A 127 -8.91 -27.74 4.93
CA GLN A 127 -9.44 -28.87 5.68
C GLN A 127 -10.07 -28.46 7.03
N LEU A 128 -9.70 -27.31 7.61
CA LEU A 128 -10.24 -26.82 8.87
C LEU A 128 -11.73 -26.48 8.74
N PHE A 129 -12.21 -26.14 7.54
CA PHE A 129 -13.64 -25.93 7.28
C PHE A 129 -14.49 -27.18 7.52
N LYS A 130 -13.90 -28.39 7.54
CA LYS A 130 -14.60 -29.63 7.90
C LYS A 130 -15.15 -29.59 9.33
N GLY A 131 -14.49 -28.87 10.24
CA GLY A 131 -14.87 -28.76 11.64
C GLY A 131 -15.83 -27.60 11.96
N ALA A 132 -16.13 -26.74 10.99
CA ALA A 132 -16.95 -25.55 11.20
C ALA A 132 -18.44 -25.85 10.96
N ALA A 133 -19.18 -26.04 12.07
CA ALA A 133 -20.59 -26.41 12.06
C ALA A 133 -21.55 -25.22 11.90
N THR A 134 -21.08 -24.00 12.20
CA THR A 134 -21.88 -22.77 12.15
C THR A 134 -21.26 -21.75 11.19
N ASP A 135 -22.10 -20.87 10.61
CA ASP A 135 -21.64 -19.78 9.75
C ASP A 135 -20.62 -18.86 10.46
N GLU A 136 -20.79 -18.61 11.76
CA GLU A 136 -19.86 -17.81 12.57
C GLU A 136 -18.46 -18.45 12.65
N GLN A 137 -18.40 -19.76 12.88
CA GLN A 137 -17.13 -20.52 12.86
C GLN A 137 -16.46 -20.50 11.48
N GLN A 138 -17.24 -20.60 10.41
CA GLN A 138 -16.71 -20.54 9.04
C GLN A 138 -16.14 -19.15 8.75
N LEU A 139 -16.85 -18.10 9.14
CA LEU A 139 -16.41 -16.72 9.00
C LEU A 139 -15.13 -16.44 9.80
N LEU A 140 -15.05 -16.96 11.04
CA LEU A 140 -13.85 -16.83 11.87
C LEU A 140 -12.64 -17.49 11.22
N LEU A 141 -12.80 -18.68 10.64
CA LEU A 141 -11.73 -19.37 9.91
C LEU A 141 -11.29 -18.57 8.68
N GLN A 142 -12.24 -18.04 7.89
CA GLN A 142 -11.93 -17.19 6.73
C GLN A 142 -11.10 -15.97 7.13
N PHE A 143 -11.51 -15.29 8.20
CA PHE A 143 -10.81 -14.13 8.72
C PHE A 143 -9.39 -14.49 9.23
N GLN A 144 -9.25 -15.60 9.98
CA GLN A 144 -7.93 -16.09 10.42
C GLN A 144 -7.01 -16.41 9.25
N GLU A 145 -7.54 -17.00 8.17
CA GLU A 145 -6.75 -17.28 6.96
C GLU A 145 -6.33 -16.01 6.22
N ARG A 146 -7.18 -14.97 6.21
CA ARG A 146 -6.79 -13.67 5.65
C ARG A 146 -5.60 -13.07 6.40
N LEU A 147 -5.63 -13.06 7.74
CA LEU A 147 -4.53 -12.59 8.58
C LEU A 147 -3.23 -13.37 8.34
N ARG A 148 -3.33 -14.70 8.27
CA ARG A 148 -2.16 -15.58 8.04
C ARG A 148 -1.57 -15.37 6.66
N LEU A 149 -2.40 -15.26 5.62
CA LEU A 149 -1.94 -15.03 4.25
C LEU A 149 -1.19 -13.71 4.14
N HIS A 150 -1.72 -12.65 4.76
CA HIS A 150 -1.04 -11.35 4.82
C HIS A 150 0.30 -11.44 5.54
N THR A 151 0.34 -12.08 6.71
CA THR A 151 1.58 -12.34 7.45
C THR A 151 2.61 -13.10 6.59
N GLN A 152 2.15 -14.11 5.85
CA GLN A 152 3.02 -14.95 5.03
C GLN A 152 3.61 -14.19 3.84
N VAL A 153 2.80 -13.39 3.13
CA VAL A 153 3.13 -12.88 1.79
C VAL A 153 3.47 -11.38 1.77
N VAL A 154 2.74 -10.56 2.53
CA VAL A 154 2.86 -9.11 2.45
C VAL A 154 4.15 -8.68 3.13
N ARG A 155 4.96 -7.89 2.40
CA ARG A 155 6.23 -7.33 2.87
C ARG A 155 6.25 -5.85 2.57
N ASN A 156 6.88 -5.11 3.48
CA ASN A 156 6.97 -3.65 3.49
C ASN A 156 5.60 -2.98 3.68
N TRP A 157 5.63 -1.82 4.33
CA TRP A 157 4.45 -1.03 4.68
C TRP A 157 4.43 0.30 3.91
N GLY A 158 5.26 0.41 2.86
CA GLY A 158 5.47 1.58 2.03
C GLY A 158 6.57 1.31 0.99
N SER A 159 6.88 2.29 0.15
CA SER A 159 7.98 2.22 -0.81
C SER A 159 9.35 2.15 -0.11
N TYR A 160 10.41 1.75 -0.81
CA TYR A 160 11.73 1.60 -0.19
C TYR A 160 12.22 2.90 0.45
N ASP A 161 12.13 4.01 -0.28
CA ASP A 161 12.56 5.32 0.20
C ASP A 161 11.72 5.79 1.39
N GLN A 162 10.40 5.53 1.36
CA GLN A 162 9.51 5.81 2.49
C GLN A 162 9.94 5.02 3.73
N VAL A 163 10.09 3.70 3.62
CA VAL A 163 10.45 2.84 4.75
C VAL A 163 11.79 3.26 5.36
N VAL A 164 12.81 3.54 4.55
CA VAL A 164 14.12 4.01 5.03
C VAL A 164 14.00 5.38 5.71
N SER A 165 13.34 6.35 5.07
CA SER A 165 13.15 7.71 5.58
C SER A 165 12.40 7.72 6.91
N HIS A 166 11.29 6.99 6.97
CA HIS A 166 10.51 6.89 8.20
C HIS A 166 11.26 6.15 9.29
N SER A 167 11.97 5.06 8.97
CA SER A 167 12.77 4.33 9.97
C SER A 167 13.83 5.24 10.60
N LYS A 168 14.57 6.01 9.79
CA LYS A 168 15.57 6.96 10.31
C LYS A 168 14.94 8.01 11.24
N ARG A 169 13.80 8.60 10.85
CA ARG A 169 13.10 9.61 11.66
C ARG A 169 12.45 9.05 12.93
N LEU A 170 11.89 7.84 12.84
CA LEU A 170 11.21 7.17 13.94
C LEU A 170 12.21 6.71 15.00
N TYR A 171 13.31 6.04 14.62
CA TYR A 171 14.25 5.51 15.60
C TYR A 171 15.38 6.47 15.98
N GLY A 172 15.62 7.52 15.19
CA GLY A 172 16.66 8.53 15.45
C GLY A 172 16.62 9.14 16.87
N PRO A 173 15.45 9.44 17.47
CA PRO A 173 15.37 9.89 18.86
C PRO A 173 15.97 8.92 19.90
N LEU A 174 16.09 7.63 19.56
CA LEU A 174 16.70 6.61 20.42
C LEU A 174 18.21 6.45 20.21
N ASP A 175 18.80 7.15 19.23
CA ASP A 175 20.19 6.95 18.80
C ASP A 175 21.19 7.00 19.97
N ALA A 176 21.08 8.01 20.84
CA ALA A 176 22.00 8.16 21.96
C ALA A 176 21.90 6.99 22.96
N LYS A 177 20.67 6.53 23.26
CA LYS A 177 20.43 5.45 24.21
C LYS A 177 20.86 4.10 23.64
N LEU A 178 20.54 3.82 22.38
CA LEU A 178 20.96 2.59 21.69
C LEU A 178 22.46 2.54 21.53
N LYS A 179 23.11 3.65 21.16
CA LYS A 179 24.56 3.72 21.06
C LYS A 179 25.25 3.45 22.39
N GLN A 180 24.70 3.97 23.49
CA GLN A 180 25.22 3.68 24.83
C GLN A 180 25.04 2.21 25.22
N ALA A 181 23.91 1.58 24.87
CA ALA A 181 23.57 0.23 25.32
C ALA A 181 24.16 -0.88 24.44
N LEU A 182 24.20 -0.68 23.12
CA LEU A 182 24.58 -1.68 22.12
C LEU A 182 25.92 -1.38 21.43
N GLY A 183 26.33 -0.10 21.40
CA GLY A 183 27.51 0.39 20.68
C GLY A 183 27.20 1.00 19.31
N LEU A 184 26.01 0.76 18.76
CA LEU A 184 25.49 1.43 17.55
C LEU A 184 24.20 2.19 17.83
N SER A 185 24.04 3.31 17.16
CA SER A 185 22.76 4.02 17.05
C SER A 185 21.80 3.30 16.09
N ALA A 186 20.52 3.66 16.12
CA ALA A 186 19.55 3.14 15.16
C ALA A 186 19.86 3.60 13.73
N THR A 187 20.22 4.89 13.58
CA THR A 187 20.63 5.45 12.29
C THR A 187 21.84 4.74 11.71
N GLU A 188 22.86 4.45 12.53
CA GLU A 188 24.05 3.71 12.11
C GLU A 188 23.68 2.28 11.65
N LEU A 189 22.82 1.58 12.40
CA LEU A 189 22.38 0.24 12.01
C LEU A 189 21.58 0.25 10.69
N ILE A 190 20.70 1.23 10.48
CA ILE A 190 19.96 1.40 9.23
C ILE A 190 20.94 1.62 8.06
N GLN A 191 21.96 2.47 8.24
CA GLN A 191 22.99 2.73 7.23
C GLN A 191 23.80 1.49 6.87
N VAL A 192 24.05 0.57 7.82
CA VAL A 192 24.73 -0.71 7.54
C VAL A 192 23.93 -1.54 6.53
N PHE A 193 22.61 -1.65 6.70
CA PHE A 193 21.77 -2.44 5.79
C PHE A 193 21.51 -1.73 4.47
N GLU A 194 21.33 -0.40 4.48
CA GLU A 194 21.25 0.44 3.27
C GLU A 194 22.52 0.28 2.43
N GLY A 195 23.71 0.44 3.03
CA GLY A 195 24.99 0.28 2.34
C GLY A 195 25.24 -1.14 1.82
N GLN A 196 24.71 -2.16 2.49
CA GLN A 196 24.78 -3.53 1.99
C GLN A 196 23.88 -3.75 0.76
N ILE A 197 22.69 -3.15 0.72
CA ILE A 197 21.82 -3.16 -0.48
C ILE A 197 22.53 -2.47 -1.63
N GLU A 198 23.01 -1.24 -1.44
CA GLU A 198 23.74 -0.47 -2.46
C GLU A 198 24.98 -1.22 -2.98
N ARG A 199 25.69 -1.93 -2.09
CA ARG A 199 26.83 -2.77 -2.46
C ARG A 199 26.40 -3.92 -3.36
N ILE A 200 25.33 -4.64 -3.01
CA ILE A 200 24.79 -5.74 -3.82
C ILE A 200 24.38 -5.23 -5.20
N GLU A 201 23.64 -4.13 -5.27
CA GLU A 201 23.23 -3.50 -6.54
C GLU A 201 24.43 -3.13 -7.41
N THR A 202 25.47 -2.56 -6.81
CA THR A 202 26.72 -2.21 -7.49
C THR A 202 27.42 -3.46 -8.05
N LEU A 203 27.49 -4.55 -7.28
CA LEU A 203 28.13 -5.80 -7.69
C LEU A 203 27.32 -6.50 -8.79
N THR A 204 26.00 -6.55 -8.67
CA THR A 204 25.09 -7.12 -9.67
C THR A 204 25.13 -6.33 -10.98
N THR A 205 25.19 -5.00 -10.91
CA THR A 205 25.37 -4.14 -12.09
C THR A 205 26.70 -4.39 -12.79
N LYS A 206 27.79 -4.51 -12.03
CA LYS A 206 29.11 -4.87 -12.57
C LYS A 206 29.08 -6.25 -13.24
N ARG A 207 28.46 -7.26 -12.61
CA ARG A 207 28.28 -8.60 -13.17
C ARG A 207 27.52 -8.57 -14.49
N THR A 208 26.38 -7.90 -14.52
CA THR A 208 25.54 -7.76 -15.72
C THR A 208 26.29 -7.06 -16.86
N THR A 209 27.07 -6.03 -16.53
CA THR A 209 27.92 -5.32 -17.49
C THR A 209 28.99 -6.25 -18.10
N LYS A 210 29.67 -7.06 -17.27
CA LYS A 210 30.65 -8.05 -17.75
C LYS A 210 30.01 -9.10 -18.66
N LEU A 211 28.86 -9.65 -18.26
CA LEU A 211 28.11 -10.62 -19.07
C LEU A 211 27.70 -10.01 -20.42
N GLY A 212 27.19 -8.77 -20.42
CA GLY A 212 26.85 -8.06 -21.65
C GLY A 212 28.04 -7.88 -22.61
N GLN A 213 29.24 -7.62 -22.07
CA GLN A 213 30.47 -7.54 -22.87
C GLN A 213 30.88 -8.90 -23.46
N ALA A 214 30.80 -9.97 -22.67
CA ALA A 214 31.09 -11.32 -23.14
C ALA A 214 30.07 -11.81 -24.18
N PHE A 215 28.80 -11.45 -24.03
CA PHE A 215 27.71 -11.87 -24.93
C PHE A 215 27.49 -10.97 -26.13
N ASN A 216 28.53 -10.28 -26.59
CA ASN A 216 28.46 -9.46 -27.80
C ASN A 216 27.91 -10.28 -28.99
N ARG A 217 26.93 -9.74 -29.71
CA ARG A 217 26.30 -10.41 -30.87
C ARG A 217 27.27 -10.65 -32.02
N ARG A 218 28.41 -9.95 -32.06
CA ARG A 218 29.44 -10.08 -33.10
C ARG A 218 30.50 -11.13 -32.79
N PHE A 219 30.55 -11.64 -31.56
CA PHE A 219 31.56 -12.62 -31.17
C PHE A 219 31.17 -14.03 -31.62
N SER A 220 32.17 -14.79 -32.05
CA SER A 220 32.08 -16.24 -32.17
C SER A 220 31.98 -16.89 -30.79
N ARG A 221 31.65 -18.19 -30.75
CA ARG A 221 31.59 -18.99 -29.53
C ARG A 221 32.88 -18.90 -28.70
N ASP A 222 34.01 -19.09 -29.37
CA ASP A 222 35.34 -19.08 -28.77
C ASP A 222 35.69 -17.67 -28.27
N GLN A 223 35.37 -16.63 -29.05
CA GLN A 223 35.57 -15.23 -28.66
C GLN A 223 34.76 -14.83 -27.42
N MET A 224 33.59 -15.44 -27.18
CA MET A 224 32.84 -15.21 -25.95
C MET A 224 33.58 -15.75 -24.72
N ILE A 225 34.19 -16.93 -24.84
CA ILE A 225 35.00 -17.55 -23.77
C ILE A 225 36.28 -16.76 -23.54
N GLU A 226 37.00 -16.42 -24.62
CA GLU A 226 38.20 -15.58 -24.56
C GLU A 226 37.90 -14.25 -23.84
N LYS A 227 36.80 -13.60 -24.20
CA LYS A 227 36.40 -12.35 -23.54
C LYS A 227 36.02 -12.57 -22.08
N TRP A 228 35.34 -13.66 -21.75
CA TRP A 228 34.96 -13.98 -20.38
C TRP A 228 36.19 -14.21 -19.49
N VAL A 229 37.20 -14.94 -19.98
CA VAL A 229 38.48 -15.15 -19.27
C VAL A 229 39.22 -13.82 -19.12
N GLU A 230 39.29 -12.99 -20.17
CA GLU A 230 39.89 -11.64 -20.10
C GLU A 230 39.25 -10.76 -18.99
N LEU A 231 37.93 -10.81 -18.85
CA LEU A 231 37.17 -10.03 -17.86
C LEU A 231 37.26 -10.58 -16.43
N ASN A 232 37.85 -11.76 -16.25
CA ASN A 232 37.99 -12.45 -14.97
C ASN A 232 39.44 -12.95 -14.78
N PRO A 233 40.40 -12.04 -14.50
CA PRO A 233 41.82 -12.37 -14.43
C PRO A 233 42.20 -13.31 -13.27
N GLY A 234 41.28 -13.60 -12.34
CA GLY A 234 41.45 -14.62 -11.30
C GLY A 234 41.11 -16.04 -11.76
N PHE A 235 40.78 -16.23 -13.04
CA PHE A 235 40.44 -17.53 -13.60
C PHE A 235 41.70 -18.35 -13.87
N GLU A 236 41.80 -19.55 -13.28
CA GLU A 236 43.03 -20.36 -13.29
C GLU A 236 43.31 -21.01 -14.65
N HIS A 237 42.28 -21.33 -15.44
CA HIS A 237 42.40 -22.00 -16.73
C HIS A 237 42.49 -21.00 -17.89
N SER A 238 43.25 -21.33 -18.94
CA SER A 238 43.27 -20.49 -20.14
C SER A 238 41.99 -20.66 -20.96
N ALA A 239 41.63 -19.65 -21.76
CA ALA A 239 40.51 -19.78 -22.69
C ALA A 239 40.69 -20.96 -23.67
N ALA A 240 41.94 -21.26 -24.06
CA ALA A 240 42.25 -22.38 -24.94
C ALA A 240 41.94 -23.74 -24.28
N ASP A 241 42.21 -23.88 -22.98
CA ASP A 241 41.91 -25.11 -22.23
C ASP A 241 40.40 -25.32 -22.15
N LEU A 242 39.64 -24.27 -21.81
CA LEU A 242 38.18 -24.33 -21.78
C LEU A 242 37.56 -24.68 -23.13
N ILE A 243 38.08 -24.11 -24.22
CA ILE A 243 37.58 -24.39 -25.57
C ILE A 243 37.85 -25.84 -25.96
N ALA A 244 38.99 -26.41 -25.56
CA ALA A 244 39.35 -27.79 -25.84
C ALA A 244 38.43 -28.79 -25.13
N ASP A 245 37.91 -28.43 -23.95
CA ASP A 245 37.02 -29.28 -23.15
C ASP A 245 35.53 -29.16 -23.53
N LEU A 246 35.19 -28.32 -24.50
CA LEU A 246 33.80 -28.16 -24.94
C LEU A 246 33.25 -29.42 -25.63
N PRO A 247 31.95 -29.72 -25.45
CA PRO A 247 31.28 -30.76 -26.21
C PRO A 247 31.30 -30.44 -27.72
N PRO A 248 31.24 -31.44 -28.61
CA PRO A 248 31.29 -31.22 -30.05
C PRO A 248 30.12 -30.35 -30.54
N ASN A 249 30.44 -29.33 -31.33
CA ASN A 249 29.48 -28.39 -31.93
C ASN A 249 28.57 -27.66 -30.93
N PRO A 250 29.12 -26.98 -29.90
CA PRO A 250 28.29 -26.29 -28.91
C PRO A 250 27.54 -25.15 -29.60
N THR A 251 26.27 -24.93 -29.27
CA THR A 251 25.55 -23.76 -29.77
C THR A 251 26.03 -22.51 -29.04
N ARG A 252 25.70 -21.32 -29.59
CA ARG A 252 25.95 -20.06 -28.87
C ARG A 252 25.24 -20.03 -27.53
N GLU A 253 24.02 -20.58 -27.46
CA GLU A 253 23.25 -20.69 -26.22
C GLU A 253 23.94 -21.60 -25.21
N ASN A 254 24.54 -22.72 -25.65
CA ASN A 254 25.33 -23.57 -24.74
C ASN A 254 26.53 -22.81 -24.14
N ILE A 255 27.23 -21.99 -24.94
CA ILE A 255 28.32 -21.16 -24.43
C ILE A 255 27.82 -20.09 -23.46
N MET A 256 26.68 -19.45 -23.76
CA MET A 256 26.06 -18.51 -22.84
C MET A 256 25.72 -19.18 -21.51
N ALA A 257 25.07 -20.35 -21.54
CA ALA A 257 24.70 -21.11 -20.36
C ALA A 257 25.92 -21.48 -19.51
N LEU A 258 27.03 -21.90 -20.14
CA LEU A 258 28.29 -22.20 -19.46
C LEU A 258 28.89 -20.97 -18.77
N ILE A 259 28.97 -19.84 -19.48
CA ILE A 259 29.48 -18.58 -18.91
C ILE A 259 28.57 -18.10 -17.77
N PHE A 260 27.25 -18.20 -17.93
CA PHE A 260 26.27 -17.86 -16.89
C PHE A 260 26.44 -18.73 -15.65
N ALA A 261 26.48 -20.05 -15.81
CA ALA A 261 26.65 -20.99 -14.70
C ALA A 261 27.96 -20.73 -13.94
N HIS A 262 29.05 -20.45 -14.65
CA HIS A 262 30.31 -20.05 -14.03
C HIS A 262 30.17 -18.70 -13.27
N ALA A 263 29.51 -17.70 -13.86
CA ALA A 263 29.29 -16.41 -13.23
C ALA A 263 28.44 -16.51 -11.95
N ASP A 264 27.58 -17.52 -11.84
CA ASP A 264 26.72 -17.75 -10.67
C ASP A 264 27.49 -18.25 -9.45
N LEU A 265 28.62 -18.95 -9.65
CA LEU A 265 29.48 -19.42 -8.55
C LEU A 265 30.01 -18.27 -7.68
N GLY A 266 30.14 -17.06 -8.25
CA GLY A 266 30.60 -15.87 -7.53
C GLY A 266 29.50 -15.09 -6.82
N LEU A 267 28.21 -15.43 -7.01
CA LEU A 267 27.10 -14.64 -6.45
C LEU A 267 27.09 -14.64 -4.93
N GLN A 268 27.54 -15.72 -4.29
CA GLN A 268 27.61 -15.82 -2.83
C GLN A 268 28.37 -14.63 -2.21
N GLU A 269 29.47 -14.19 -2.81
CA GLU A 269 30.32 -13.10 -2.29
C GLU A 269 29.60 -11.74 -2.26
N PHE A 270 28.55 -11.57 -3.06
CA PHE A 270 27.79 -10.31 -3.10
C PHE A 270 26.99 -10.15 -1.82
N TYR A 271 26.46 -11.26 -1.33
CA TYR A 271 25.62 -11.32 -0.14
C TYR A 271 26.41 -11.58 1.16
N GLU A 272 27.74 -11.73 1.05
CA GLU A 272 28.63 -11.78 2.22
C GLU A 272 29.18 -10.40 2.59
N ILE A 273 29.22 -10.12 3.89
CA ILE A 273 29.76 -8.89 4.46
C ILE A 273 30.57 -9.19 5.74
N THR A 274 31.67 -8.47 5.95
CA THR A 274 32.43 -8.52 7.19
C THR A 274 32.04 -7.35 8.10
N ALA A 275 32.27 -7.47 9.41
CA ALA A 275 32.03 -6.38 10.35
C ALA A 275 32.78 -5.09 9.99
N ASN A 276 34.00 -5.20 9.43
CA ASN A 276 34.78 -4.06 8.99
C ASN A 276 34.13 -3.32 7.80
N VAL A 277 33.67 -4.07 6.79
CA VAL A 277 32.96 -3.48 5.64
C VAL A 277 31.66 -2.83 6.10
N ALA A 278 30.88 -3.52 6.94
CA ALA A 278 29.65 -2.99 7.52
C ALA A 278 29.89 -1.69 8.30
N ALA A 279 30.92 -1.67 9.15
CA ALA A 279 31.29 -0.48 9.93
C ALA A 279 31.67 0.70 9.03
N GLY A 280 32.30 0.41 7.88
CA GLY A 280 32.62 1.42 6.86
C GLY A 280 31.41 2.14 6.27
N PHE A 281 30.23 1.50 6.20
CA PHE A 281 29.01 2.12 5.68
C PHE A 281 28.45 3.19 6.63
N ALA A 282 28.50 2.94 7.94
CA ALA A 282 27.99 3.84 8.97
C ALA A 282 29.05 4.75 9.59
N GLY A 283 30.34 4.54 9.29
CA GLY A 283 31.44 5.22 9.97
C GLY A 283 31.57 4.83 11.45
N SER A 284 31.10 3.64 11.82
CA SER A 284 31.11 3.11 13.19
C SER A 284 32.38 2.29 13.48
N SER A 285 32.53 1.80 14.71
CA SER A 285 33.65 0.91 15.07
C SER A 285 33.37 -0.52 14.58
N GLU A 286 34.41 -1.25 14.15
CA GLU A 286 34.27 -2.66 13.77
C GLU A 286 33.75 -3.51 14.93
N GLU A 287 34.22 -3.26 16.16
CA GLU A 287 33.85 -4.02 17.35
C GLU A 287 32.36 -3.85 17.69
N ASP A 288 31.88 -2.60 17.75
CA ASP A 288 30.47 -2.33 18.07
C ASP A 288 29.56 -2.83 16.95
N THR A 289 29.98 -2.67 15.70
CA THR A 289 29.23 -3.20 14.54
C THR A 289 29.13 -4.71 14.60
N ARG A 290 30.24 -5.40 14.89
CA ARG A 290 30.25 -6.86 15.08
C ARG A 290 29.28 -7.28 16.18
N ARG A 291 29.31 -6.62 17.34
CA ARG A 291 28.44 -6.93 18.47
C ARG A 291 26.96 -6.88 18.09
N VAL A 292 26.54 -5.86 17.33
CA VAL A 292 25.13 -5.72 16.91
C VAL A 292 24.77 -6.69 15.80
N LEU A 293 25.65 -6.90 14.81
CA LEU A 293 25.40 -7.90 13.75
C LEU A 293 25.31 -9.32 14.32
N ASP A 294 26.07 -9.64 15.36
CA ASP A 294 25.97 -10.92 16.07
C ASP A 294 24.59 -11.13 16.71
N LEU A 295 23.96 -10.08 17.24
CA LEU A 295 22.57 -10.15 17.75
C LEU A 295 21.56 -10.47 16.63
N LEU A 296 21.85 -10.02 15.41
CA LEU A 296 21.00 -10.21 14.23
C LEU A 296 21.36 -11.46 13.41
N CYS A 297 22.33 -12.26 13.86
CA CYS A 297 22.88 -13.39 13.11
C CYS A 297 22.42 -14.72 13.68
N LEU A 298 21.78 -15.56 12.85
CA LEU A 298 21.41 -16.94 13.14
C LEU A 298 22.57 -17.90 12.84
N GLU A 299 22.68 -18.93 13.69
CA GLU A 299 23.60 -20.05 13.49
C GLU A 299 22.87 -21.32 13.03
N GLY A 300 23.63 -22.29 12.49
CA GLY A 300 23.05 -23.55 12.06
C GLY A 300 22.50 -24.29 13.27
N THR A 301 21.23 -24.69 13.22
CA THR A 301 20.38 -25.25 14.30
C THR A 301 19.51 -24.27 15.10
N ASP A 302 19.63 -22.95 14.92
CA ASP A 302 18.74 -22.00 15.63
C ASP A 302 17.25 -22.20 15.29
N ALA A 303 16.94 -22.85 14.16
CA ALA A 303 15.58 -23.21 13.75
C ALA A 303 15.27 -24.72 13.85
N ALA A 304 16.20 -25.57 14.31
CA ALA A 304 16.08 -27.03 14.22
C ALA A 304 14.93 -27.62 15.05
N GLU A 305 14.61 -27.03 16.20
CA GLU A 305 13.54 -27.51 17.09
C GLU A 305 12.15 -27.01 16.70
N GLN A 306 12.05 -26.10 15.71
CA GLN A 306 10.77 -25.53 15.29
C GLN A 306 10.06 -26.42 14.24
N PRO A 307 8.76 -26.69 14.41
CA PRO A 307 7.95 -27.30 13.35
C PRO A 307 8.05 -26.51 12.04
N VAL A 308 8.09 -27.19 10.90
CA VAL A 308 8.21 -26.56 9.57
C VAL A 308 7.10 -25.51 9.39
N GLU A 309 5.91 -25.85 9.83
CA GLU A 309 4.68 -25.06 9.73
C GLU A 309 4.82 -23.70 10.43
N HIS A 310 5.65 -23.60 11.47
CA HIS A 310 5.87 -22.34 12.17
C HIS A 310 6.72 -21.38 11.33
N LEU A 311 7.61 -21.88 10.47
CA LEU A 311 8.50 -21.04 9.65
C LEU A 311 7.75 -20.17 8.64
N PHE A 312 6.50 -20.51 8.31
CA PHE A 312 5.67 -19.73 7.41
C PHE A 312 5.01 -18.51 8.07
N LEU A 313 4.86 -18.52 9.41
CA LEU A 313 4.09 -17.50 10.16
C LEU A 313 4.83 -16.93 11.39
N ASP A 314 6.01 -17.45 11.70
CA ASP A 314 6.90 -16.99 12.78
C ASP A 314 8.36 -17.31 12.42
N ASN A 315 8.78 -16.82 11.25
CA ASN A 315 10.10 -17.11 10.73
C ASN A 315 11.19 -16.40 11.58
N PRO A 316 12.20 -17.11 12.11
CA PRO A 316 13.26 -16.48 12.90
C PRO A 316 14.08 -15.45 12.12
N VAL A 317 14.12 -15.57 10.77
CA VAL A 317 14.80 -14.64 9.87
C VAL A 317 14.22 -13.23 9.96
N TRP A 318 12.96 -13.07 10.37
CA TRP A 318 12.32 -11.76 10.54
C TRP A 318 12.92 -10.91 11.68
N SER A 319 13.43 -11.55 12.74
CA SER A 319 14.14 -10.85 13.82
C SER A 319 15.66 -10.85 13.62
N ARG A 320 16.20 -11.92 13.01
CA ARG A 320 17.64 -12.14 12.87
C ARG A 320 17.95 -12.51 11.41
N PRO A 321 18.01 -11.52 10.49
CA PRO A 321 18.07 -11.78 9.06
C PRO A 321 19.41 -12.33 8.57
N LEU A 322 20.47 -12.29 9.37
CA LEU A 322 21.82 -12.68 8.96
C LEU A 322 22.09 -14.15 9.25
N MET A 323 22.98 -14.76 8.49
CA MET A 323 23.57 -16.08 8.76
C MET A 323 25.08 -15.95 8.93
N ARG A 324 25.71 -16.82 9.72
CA ARG A 324 27.18 -16.84 9.80
C ARG A 324 27.80 -17.28 8.46
N SER A 325 28.74 -16.53 7.89
CA SER A 325 29.48 -17.02 6.71
C SER A 325 30.56 -18.03 7.12
N ALA A 326 30.90 -18.98 6.22
CA ALA A 326 32.05 -19.86 6.39
C ALA A 326 33.39 -19.08 6.49
N SER A 327 33.45 -17.88 5.91
CA SER A 327 34.60 -16.97 5.97
C SER A 327 34.74 -16.22 7.32
N GLY A 328 33.82 -16.43 8.25
CA GLY A 328 33.77 -15.73 9.54
C GLY A 328 33.06 -14.37 9.51
N GLY A 329 32.51 -13.98 8.35
CA GLY A 329 31.61 -12.82 8.20
C GLY A 329 30.14 -13.17 8.40
N TYR A 330 29.27 -12.38 7.75
CA TYR A 330 27.82 -12.53 7.74
C TYR A 330 27.34 -12.72 6.31
N PHE A 331 26.31 -13.55 6.12
CA PHE A 331 25.63 -13.76 4.86
C PHE A 331 24.19 -13.28 5.00
N SER A 332 23.69 -12.53 4.02
CA SER A 332 22.33 -12.02 3.99
C SER A 332 21.78 -12.09 2.57
N ALA A 333 21.03 -13.15 2.25
CA ALA A 333 20.44 -13.34 0.92
C ALA A 333 19.46 -12.23 0.53
N ALA A 334 18.81 -11.64 1.54
CA ALA A 334 17.77 -10.64 1.37
C ALA A 334 17.96 -9.53 2.41
N PRO A 335 18.97 -8.63 2.25
CA PRO A 335 19.21 -7.55 3.22
C PRO A 335 17.98 -6.66 3.46
N GLN A 336 17.09 -6.52 2.48
CA GLN A 336 15.83 -5.81 2.60
C GLN A 336 14.85 -6.41 3.63
N VAL A 337 15.05 -7.66 4.07
CA VAL A 337 14.29 -8.26 5.19
C VAL A 337 14.43 -7.40 6.45
N PHE A 338 15.59 -6.75 6.65
CA PHE A 338 15.78 -5.80 7.73
C PHE A 338 14.72 -4.69 7.70
N PHE A 339 14.44 -4.13 6.53
CA PHE A 339 13.46 -3.07 6.35
C PHE A 339 12.02 -3.57 6.42
N SER A 340 11.74 -4.76 5.87
CA SER A 340 10.42 -5.39 5.97
C SER A 340 10.00 -5.69 7.41
N HIS A 341 10.97 -5.94 8.30
CA HIS A 341 10.74 -6.27 9.70
C HIS A 341 11.40 -5.30 10.68
N VAL A 342 11.65 -4.07 10.25
CA VAL A 342 12.37 -3.06 11.03
C VAL A 342 11.73 -2.80 12.39
N HIS A 343 10.39 -2.80 12.46
CA HIS A 343 9.63 -2.66 13.72
C HIS A 343 9.84 -3.83 14.67
N ARG A 344 9.91 -5.07 14.15
CA ARG A 344 10.19 -6.26 14.96
C ARG A 344 11.63 -6.25 15.46
N ILE A 345 12.59 -5.96 14.57
CA ILE A 345 14.02 -5.93 14.89
C ILE A 345 14.32 -4.89 15.97
N PHE A 346 13.89 -3.64 15.79
CA PHE A 346 14.09 -2.62 16.83
C PHE A 346 13.28 -2.90 18.09
N GLY A 347 12.10 -3.50 17.98
CA GLY A 347 11.33 -3.98 19.13
C GLY A 347 12.11 -4.99 19.97
N ASP A 348 12.75 -5.97 19.34
CA ASP A 348 13.56 -6.98 20.00
C ASP A 348 14.86 -6.40 20.58
N LEU A 349 15.55 -5.53 19.83
CA LEU A 349 16.76 -4.84 20.29
C LEU A 349 16.46 -3.95 21.50
N CYS A 350 15.43 -3.10 21.43
CA CYS A 350 15.04 -2.23 22.55
C CYS A 350 14.64 -3.04 23.77
N ARG A 351 13.91 -4.15 23.59
CA ARG A 351 13.57 -5.07 24.67
C ARG A 351 14.79 -5.70 25.32
N GLY A 352 15.78 -6.09 24.51
CA GLY A 352 17.05 -6.62 25.01
C GLY A 352 17.84 -5.66 25.90
N VAL A 353 17.60 -4.35 25.78
CA VAL A 353 18.30 -3.31 26.55
C VAL A 353 17.39 -2.46 27.46
N GLY A 354 16.12 -2.83 27.62
CA GLY A 354 15.20 -2.16 28.53
C GLY A 354 14.69 -0.79 28.05
N LEU A 355 14.51 -0.59 26.74
CA LEU A 355 14.03 0.64 26.10
C LEU A 355 12.63 0.53 25.50
N GLU A 356 11.81 -0.44 25.94
CA GLU A 356 10.48 -0.71 25.37
C GLU A 356 9.53 0.46 25.57
N SER A 357 9.57 1.11 26.74
CA SER A 357 8.70 2.27 27.03
C SER A 357 9.07 3.44 26.14
N GLU A 358 10.37 3.75 26.02
CA GLU A 358 10.84 4.82 25.16
C GLU A 358 10.56 4.57 23.68
N LEU A 359 10.64 3.32 23.24
CA LEU A 359 10.26 2.97 21.87
C LEU A 359 8.76 3.22 21.64
N ALA A 360 7.90 2.84 22.58
CA ALA A 360 6.46 3.09 22.48
C ALA A 360 6.14 4.59 22.40
N ASP A 361 6.71 5.39 23.31
CA ASP A 361 6.55 6.84 23.34
C ASP A 361 7.07 7.50 22.04
N THR A 362 8.23 7.04 21.57
CA THR A 362 8.85 7.54 20.33
C THR A 362 7.99 7.23 19.11
N ARG A 363 7.43 6.03 19.02
CA ARG A 363 6.54 5.63 17.91
C ARG A 363 5.26 6.47 17.88
N ALA A 364 4.64 6.71 19.05
CA ALA A 364 3.45 7.54 19.14
C ALA A 364 3.72 8.98 18.70
N ALA A 365 4.72 9.64 19.32
CA ALA A 365 5.08 11.02 19.01
C ALA A 365 5.50 11.20 17.53
N TYR A 366 6.20 10.21 16.97
CA TYR A 366 6.59 10.23 15.57
C TYR A 366 5.36 10.19 14.64
N LEU A 367 4.43 9.26 14.86
CA LEU A 367 3.26 9.11 14.00
C LEU A 367 2.37 10.36 14.06
N GLU A 368 2.09 10.88 15.25
CA GLU A 368 1.30 12.11 15.43
C GLU A 368 1.90 13.30 14.67
N GLY A 369 3.22 13.50 14.80
CA GLY A 369 3.94 14.56 14.09
C GLY A 369 3.93 14.35 12.57
N ALA A 370 4.16 13.12 12.11
CA ALA A 370 4.16 12.82 10.67
C ALA A 370 2.77 13.01 10.04
N VAL A 371 1.70 12.63 10.73
CA VAL A 371 0.32 12.87 10.27
C VAL A 371 0.05 14.36 10.15
N HIS A 372 0.46 15.17 11.14
CA HIS A 372 0.37 16.63 11.04
C HIS A 372 1.06 17.14 9.77
N ASP A 373 2.32 16.78 9.57
CA ASP A 373 3.15 17.29 8.48
C ASP A 373 2.56 16.95 7.11
N VAL A 374 2.12 15.70 6.93
CA VAL A 374 1.46 15.23 5.69
C VAL A 374 0.18 16.01 5.44
N VAL A 375 -0.69 16.15 6.44
CA VAL A 375 -1.98 16.85 6.29
C VAL A 375 -1.78 18.35 6.05
N ALA A 376 -0.86 19.00 6.76
CA ALA A 376 -0.54 20.42 6.60
C ALA A 376 0.06 20.72 5.22
N SER A 377 0.92 19.82 4.73
CA SER A 377 1.48 19.96 3.38
C SER A 377 0.44 19.70 2.28
N ALA A 378 -0.46 18.74 2.47
CA ALA A 378 -1.46 18.35 1.49
C ALA A 378 -2.64 19.34 1.40
N LEU A 379 -2.96 20.02 2.52
CA LEU A 379 -4.08 20.95 2.63
C LEU A 379 -3.60 22.37 3.02
N PRO A 380 -2.85 23.07 2.16
CA PRO A 380 -2.22 24.34 2.50
C PRO A 380 -3.21 25.48 2.81
N HIS A 381 -4.48 25.36 2.43
CA HIS A 381 -5.53 26.33 2.77
C HIS A 381 -6.41 25.88 3.95
N ALA A 382 -6.15 24.70 4.52
CA ALA A 382 -6.78 24.26 5.74
C ALA A 382 -6.13 24.91 6.95
N ARG A 383 -6.94 25.12 8.00
CA ARG A 383 -6.42 25.30 9.34
C ARG A 383 -6.17 23.93 9.95
N VAL A 384 -4.90 23.56 10.08
CA VAL A 384 -4.49 22.29 10.70
C VAL A 384 -4.07 22.52 12.15
N VAL A 385 -4.60 21.71 13.06
CA VAL A 385 -4.33 21.76 14.51
C VAL A 385 -4.14 20.33 14.99
N SER A 386 -3.20 20.11 15.91
CA SER A 386 -2.92 18.79 16.49
C SER A 386 -2.95 18.83 18.02
N ASN A 387 -3.00 17.65 18.63
CA ASN A 387 -2.98 17.43 20.08
C ASN A 387 -4.10 18.20 20.80
N LEU A 388 -5.32 18.10 20.27
CA LEU A 388 -6.48 18.83 20.81
C LEU A 388 -7.00 18.11 22.06
N ARG A 389 -6.87 18.75 23.21
CA ARG A 389 -7.41 18.27 24.48
C ARG A 389 -8.70 18.98 24.81
N TRP A 390 -9.76 18.20 25.02
CA TRP A 390 -11.10 18.72 25.24
C TRP A 390 -11.85 17.87 26.26
N ARG A 391 -12.90 18.46 26.82
CA ARG A 391 -13.73 17.78 27.81
C ARG A 391 -15.14 17.64 27.30
N SER A 392 -15.71 16.46 27.53
CA SER A 392 -17.14 16.21 27.43
C SER A 392 -17.58 15.69 28.78
N GLU A 393 -18.55 16.34 29.40
CA GLU A 393 -18.95 16.05 30.78
C GLU A 393 -17.75 16.17 31.76
N GLU A 394 -17.41 15.09 32.48
CA GLU A 394 -16.27 15.04 33.42
C GLU A 394 -15.04 14.32 32.86
N GLN A 395 -15.08 13.86 31.61
CA GLN A 395 -13.99 13.10 30.99
C GLN A 395 -13.19 13.95 30.02
N GLU A 396 -11.87 13.81 30.10
CA GLU A 396 -10.91 14.44 29.18
C GLU A 396 -10.63 13.49 28.01
N PHE A 397 -10.63 14.05 26.81
CA PHE A 397 -10.39 13.36 25.55
C PHE A 397 -9.31 14.11 24.76
N GLU A 398 -8.66 13.36 23.88
CA GLU A 398 -7.64 13.87 22.96
C GLU A 398 -8.05 13.51 21.53
N THR A 399 -7.70 14.39 20.60
CA THR A 399 -7.85 14.18 19.15
C THR A 399 -6.55 14.59 18.50
N ASP A 400 -5.95 13.69 17.74
CA ASP A 400 -4.54 13.82 17.34
C ASP A 400 -4.33 14.93 16.32
N THR A 401 -5.08 14.95 15.22
CA THR A 401 -4.98 16.02 14.20
C THR A 401 -6.33 16.32 13.56
N VAL A 402 -6.65 17.61 13.38
CA VAL A 402 -7.83 18.06 12.64
C VAL A 402 -7.43 19.10 11.60
N ALA A 403 -8.06 19.03 10.44
CA ALA A 403 -7.91 20.01 9.37
C ALA A 403 -9.28 20.59 9.00
N TYR A 404 -9.45 21.90 9.19
CA TYR A 404 -10.65 22.61 8.78
C TYR A 404 -10.40 23.36 7.47
N ILE A 405 -11.09 22.95 6.40
CA ILE A 405 -11.00 23.56 5.07
C ILE A 405 -12.39 23.90 4.54
N ASP A 406 -12.60 25.17 4.20
CA ASP A 406 -13.88 25.71 3.71
C ASP A 406 -15.04 25.50 4.71
N ARG A 407 -15.72 24.35 4.62
CA ARG A 407 -16.82 23.91 5.50
C ARG A 407 -16.71 22.42 5.87
N THR A 408 -15.54 21.84 5.61
CA THR A 408 -15.25 20.43 5.85
C THR A 408 -14.26 20.32 7.00
N LEU A 409 -14.58 19.50 7.98
CA LEU A 409 -13.67 19.14 9.06
C LEU A 409 -13.16 17.72 8.83
N LEU A 410 -11.85 17.59 8.60
CA LEU A 410 -11.16 16.32 8.55
C LEU A 410 -10.59 16.03 9.94
N ILE A 411 -10.81 14.82 10.46
CA ILE A 411 -10.39 14.36 11.79
C ILE A 411 -9.53 13.11 11.59
N PHE A 412 -8.30 13.16 12.07
CA PHE A 412 -7.31 12.10 11.95
C PHE A 412 -6.92 11.61 13.35
N GLU A 413 -6.97 10.29 13.56
CA GLU A 413 -6.45 9.64 14.76
C GLU A 413 -5.26 8.77 14.38
N ALA A 414 -4.16 8.87 15.12
CA ALA A 414 -2.92 8.16 14.94
C ALA A 414 -2.87 6.91 15.85
N LYS A 415 -2.51 5.75 15.31
CA LYS A 415 -2.28 4.52 16.09
C LYS A 415 -0.95 3.87 15.74
N SER A 416 -0.04 3.88 16.71
CA SER A 416 1.33 3.35 16.60
C SER A 416 1.50 1.93 17.14
N GLY A 417 0.42 1.32 17.66
CA GLY A 417 0.42 -0.07 18.11
C GLY A 417 0.71 -1.06 16.98
N SER A 418 0.92 -2.32 17.33
CA SER A 418 1.26 -3.42 16.41
C SER A 418 0.41 -4.65 16.70
N ILE A 419 0.09 -5.44 15.67
CA ILE A 419 -0.55 -6.74 15.88
C ILE A 419 0.50 -7.70 16.44
N SER A 420 0.18 -8.33 17.57
CA SER A 420 1.07 -9.32 18.21
C SER A 420 1.22 -10.59 17.35
N ASP A 421 2.39 -11.24 17.35
CA ASP A 421 2.62 -12.48 16.60
C ASP A 421 1.56 -13.59 16.82
N PRO A 422 1.04 -13.83 18.04
CA PRO A 422 -0.04 -14.80 18.22
C PRO A 422 -1.29 -14.46 17.42
N ALA A 423 -1.64 -13.18 17.28
CA ALA A 423 -2.79 -12.73 16.50
C ALA A 423 -2.55 -12.86 14.99
N LEU A 424 -1.34 -12.55 14.52
CA LEU A 424 -0.92 -12.78 13.12
C LEU A 424 -0.97 -14.28 12.75
N ARG A 425 -0.63 -15.16 13.70
CA ARG A 425 -0.82 -16.62 13.58
C ARG A 425 -2.29 -17.07 13.67
N GLY A 426 -3.22 -16.14 13.84
CA GLY A 426 -4.66 -16.38 13.88
C GLY A 426 -5.22 -16.72 15.26
N ALA A 427 -4.59 -16.32 16.37
CA ALA A 427 -5.20 -16.48 17.69
C ALA A 427 -6.43 -15.54 17.84
N PRO A 428 -7.67 -16.07 17.93
CA PRO A 428 -8.88 -15.27 17.73
C PRO A 428 -9.11 -14.24 18.84
N ALA A 429 -8.87 -14.61 20.11
CA ALA A 429 -9.04 -13.68 21.23
C ALA A 429 -8.07 -12.50 21.18
N ARG A 430 -6.85 -12.73 20.68
CA ARG A 430 -5.84 -11.67 20.50
C ARG A 430 -6.18 -10.80 19.29
N ALA A 431 -6.59 -11.40 18.17
CA ALA A 431 -7.03 -10.67 16.99
C ALA A 431 -8.25 -9.76 17.31
N LYS A 432 -9.24 -10.28 18.05
CA LYS A 432 -10.39 -9.49 18.51
C LYS A 432 -9.95 -8.27 19.32
N ARG A 433 -9.05 -8.44 20.29
CA ARG A 433 -8.54 -7.32 21.09
C ARG A 433 -7.85 -6.27 20.21
N HIS A 434 -7.01 -6.68 19.27
CA HIS A 434 -6.34 -5.74 18.35
C HIS A 434 -7.31 -4.99 17.45
N VAL A 435 -8.39 -5.63 16.98
CA VAL A 435 -9.46 -4.93 16.24
C VAL A 435 -10.12 -3.86 17.11
N GLN A 436 -10.37 -4.15 18.39
CA GLN A 436 -10.96 -3.19 19.31
C GLN A 436 -10.02 -2.00 19.57
N ASP A 437 -8.76 -2.29 19.92
CA ASP A 437 -7.77 -1.29 20.32
C ASP A 437 -7.27 -0.43 19.13
N LEU A 438 -7.10 -1.03 17.94
CA LEU A 438 -6.43 -0.38 16.80
C LEU A 438 -7.41 0.15 15.73
N ILE A 439 -8.68 -0.25 15.74
CA ILE A 439 -9.67 0.13 14.72
C ILE A 439 -10.93 0.74 15.33
N GLU A 440 -11.56 0.05 16.28
CA GLU A 440 -12.81 0.52 16.87
C GLU A 440 -12.62 1.72 17.81
N GLU A 441 -11.63 1.67 18.69
CA GLU A 441 -11.32 2.76 19.62
C GLU A 441 -10.99 4.09 18.91
N PRO A 442 -10.04 4.17 17.94
CA PRO A 442 -9.81 5.42 17.20
C PRO A 442 -11.04 5.91 16.43
N SER A 443 -11.83 4.99 15.87
CA SER A 443 -13.08 5.35 15.22
C SER A 443 -14.08 5.97 16.20
N THR A 444 -14.10 5.50 17.44
CA THR A 444 -14.93 6.04 18.50
C THR A 444 -14.43 7.41 18.96
N GLN A 445 -13.11 7.60 19.10
CA GLN A 445 -12.48 8.89 19.47
C GLN A 445 -12.84 9.99 18.45
N SER A 446 -12.59 9.73 17.17
CA SER A 446 -12.94 10.67 16.09
C SER A 446 -14.45 10.94 15.99
N SER A 447 -15.30 9.94 16.26
CA SER A 447 -16.76 10.11 16.29
C SER A 447 -17.22 10.98 17.46
N ARG A 448 -16.57 10.90 18.63
CA ARG A 448 -16.88 11.76 19.78
C ARG A 448 -16.55 13.21 19.47
N PHE A 449 -15.41 13.48 18.83
CA PHE A 449 -15.06 14.85 18.43
C PHE A 449 -16.01 15.41 17.37
N GLN A 450 -16.40 14.60 16.38
CA GLN A 450 -17.46 14.98 15.45
C GLN A 450 -18.74 15.38 16.19
N LYS A 451 -19.18 14.58 17.17
CA LYS A 451 -20.38 14.84 17.95
C LYS A 451 -20.31 16.15 18.74
N LEU A 452 -19.15 16.45 19.34
CA LEU A 452 -18.90 17.74 20.00
C LEU A 452 -19.16 18.93 19.05
N VAL A 453 -18.66 18.84 17.81
CA VAL A 453 -18.84 19.90 16.81
C VAL A 453 -20.31 20.04 16.39
N GLU A 454 -20.97 18.92 16.15
CA GLU A 454 -22.41 18.90 15.82
C GLU A 454 -23.26 19.53 16.94
N ASP A 455 -22.99 19.20 18.20
CA ASP A 455 -23.72 19.74 19.35
C ASP A 455 -23.47 21.23 19.55
N ALA A 456 -22.22 21.69 19.35
CA ALA A 456 -21.89 23.11 19.39
C ALA A 456 -22.65 23.90 18.31
N GLN A 457 -22.71 23.37 17.08
CA GLN A 457 -23.48 23.97 15.97
C GLN A 457 -24.99 23.92 16.20
N ALA A 458 -25.49 22.92 16.94
CA ALA A 458 -26.89 22.83 17.36
C ALA A 458 -27.24 23.78 18.52
N GLY A 459 -26.25 24.43 19.15
CA GLY A 459 -26.44 25.47 20.16
C GLY A 459 -26.11 25.06 21.60
N ALA A 460 -25.48 23.89 21.82
CA ALA A 460 -25.07 23.47 23.15
C ALA A 460 -23.92 24.34 23.69
N SER A 461 -24.15 25.06 24.80
CA SER A 461 -23.20 26.08 25.31
C SER A 461 -21.89 25.47 25.81
N ASP A 462 -21.95 24.33 26.47
CA ASP A 462 -20.81 23.55 26.96
C ASP A 462 -19.92 23.09 25.81
N ALA A 463 -20.52 22.56 24.73
CA ALA A 463 -19.80 22.17 23.53
C ALA A 463 -19.14 23.39 22.84
N GLN A 464 -19.84 24.53 22.78
CA GLN A 464 -19.27 25.78 22.27
C GLN A 464 -18.12 26.29 23.12
N ASP A 465 -18.22 26.20 24.44
CA ASP A 465 -17.16 26.60 25.37
C ASP A 465 -15.91 25.72 25.19
N ALA A 466 -16.10 24.39 25.05
CA ALA A 466 -15.02 23.45 24.75
C ALA A 466 -14.31 23.80 23.44
N LEU A 467 -15.06 24.04 22.35
CA LEU A 467 -14.48 24.43 21.06
C LEU A 467 -13.84 25.84 21.08
N ARG A 468 -14.32 26.77 21.92
CA ARG A 468 -13.64 28.06 22.14
C ARG A 468 -12.29 27.86 22.80
N GLY A 469 -12.17 26.92 23.75
CA GLY A 469 -10.89 26.52 24.35
C GLY A 469 -9.88 25.99 23.33
N LEU A 470 -10.37 25.33 22.27
CA LEU A 470 -9.56 24.86 21.14
C LEU A 470 -9.33 25.93 20.05
N ASN A 471 -9.83 27.15 20.26
CA ASN A 471 -9.88 28.22 19.25
C ASN A 471 -10.60 27.80 17.95
N LEU A 472 -11.48 26.80 17.97
CA LEU A 472 -12.21 26.34 16.78
C LEU A 472 -13.55 27.06 16.61
N TRP A 473 -14.12 27.61 17.69
CA TRP A 473 -15.43 28.27 17.64
C TRP A 473 -15.35 29.79 17.35
N PRO A 474 -16.25 30.35 16.52
CA PRO A 474 -17.30 29.70 15.75
C PRO A 474 -16.73 28.91 14.56
N ILE A 475 -17.26 27.71 14.33
CA ILE A 475 -16.96 26.87 13.16
C ILE A 475 -18.23 26.60 12.37
N GLU A 476 -18.13 26.55 11.05
CA GLU A 476 -19.26 26.23 10.20
C GLU A 476 -18.94 25.00 9.36
N VAL A 477 -19.25 23.83 9.92
CA VAL A 477 -19.04 22.54 9.28
C VAL A 477 -20.36 22.04 8.68
N ASP A 478 -20.32 21.59 7.43
CA ASP A 478 -21.40 20.80 6.83
C ASP A 478 -20.95 19.40 6.37
N ARG A 479 -19.68 19.06 6.60
CA ARG A 479 -19.11 17.76 6.27
C ARG A 479 -18.00 17.35 7.23
N PHE A 480 -18.07 16.10 7.66
CA PHE A 480 -17.01 15.46 8.43
C PHE A 480 -16.35 14.37 7.59
N VAL A 481 -15.03 14.32 7.65
CA VAL A 481 -14.21 13.24 7.10
C VAL A 481 -13.38 12.71 8.25
N ARG A 482 -13.43 11.40 8.51
CA ARG A 482 -12.67 10.77 9.60
C ARG A 482 -11.73 9.75 8.99
N ALA A 483 -10.51 9.66 9.50
CA ALA A 483 -9.54 8.65 9.10
C ALA A 483 -8.68 8.23 10.29
N THR A 484 -8.27 6.97 10.31
CA THR A 484 -7.29 6.44 11.25
C THR A 484 -6.00 6.18 10.50
N ILE A 485 -4.89 6.76 10.95
CA ILE A 485 -3.57 6.58 10.35
C ILE A 485 -2.74 5.68 11.26
N THR A 486 -2.05 4.72 10.65
CA THR A 486 -1.35 3.65 11.36
C THR A 486 0.11 3.58 10.93
N LEU A 487 1.01 3.16 11.83
CA LEU A 487 2.40 2.88 11.44
C LEU A 487 2.53 1.50 10.79
N ASP A 488 1.91 0.50 11.40
CA ASP A 488 1.93 -0.88 10.90
C ASP A 488 0.72 -1.12 9.98
N ASP A 489 0.88 -2.01 9.00
CA ASP A 489 -0.18 -2.33 8.05
C ASP A 489 -1.32 -3.14 8.68
N PHE A 490 -2.49 -2.49 8.80
CA PHE A 490 -3.75 -3.09 9.25
C PHE A 490 -4.82 -3.18 8.15
N SER A 491 -4.45 -3.01 6.88
CA SER A 491 -5.36 -3.02 5.71
C SER A 491 -6.29 -4.24 5.68
N VAL A 492 -5.76 -5.42 6.04
CA VAL A 492 -6.53 -6.67 6.12
C VAL A 492 -7.64 -6.65 7.16
N LEU A 493 -7.42 -5.93 8.26
CA LEU A 493 -8.41 -5.78 9.31
C LEU A 493 -9.40 -4.68 8.96
N SER A 494 -8.93 -3.55 8.44
CA SER A 494 -9.77 -2.38 8.15
C SER A 494 -10.71 -2.59 6.96
N SER A 495 -10.34 -3.44 6.00
CA SER A 495 -11.18 -3.83 4.86
C SER A 495 -12.29 -4.84 5.22
N ALA A 496 -12.26 -5.44 6.41
CA ALA A 496 -13.13 -6.54 6.82
C ALA A 496 -14.34 -6.12 7.67
N GLU A 497 -14.77 -4.85 7.61
CA GLU A 497 -15.80 -4.29 8.51
C GLU A 497 -17.09 -5.14 8.56
N GLY A 498 -17.61 -5.59 7.41
CA GLY A 498 -18.80 -6.43 7.35
C GLY A 498 -18.65 -7.76 8.09
N GLU A 499 -17.47 -8.39 7.99
CA GLU A 499 -17.15 -9.65 8.66
C GLU A 499 -16.95 -9.45 10.17
N LEU A 500 -16.23 -8.40 10.55
CA LEU A 500 -15.96 -8.07 11.95
C LEU A 500 -17.25 -7.78 12.74
N ARG A 501 -18.25 -7.15 12.09
CA ARG A 501 -19.60 -6.98 12.67
C ARG A 501 -20.34 -8.30 12.81
N LYS A 502 -20.32 -9.15 11.78
CA LYS A 502 -20.95 -10.48 11.83
C LYS A 502 -20.34 -11.38 12.92
N LEU A 503 -19.04 -11.23 13.19
CA LEU A 503 -18.33 -11.91 14.29
C LEU A 503 -18.58 -11.28 15.68
N GLY A 504 -19.26 -10.14 15.76
CA GLY A 504 -19.47 -9.40 17.02
C GLY A 504 -18.15 -8.90 17.63
N TRP A 505 -17.16 -8.57 16.80
CA TRP A 505 -15.88 -8.00 17.23
C TRP A 505 -15.93 -6.48 17.34
N ILE A 506 -16.85 -5.86 16.60
CA ILE A 506 -17.15 -4.43 16.62
C ILE A 506 -18.57 -4.25 17.16
N ALA A 507 -18.79 -3.20 17.95
CA ALA A 507 -20.12 -2.84 18.44
C ALA A 507 -21.10 -2.54 17.30
N PRO A 508 -22.39 -2.95 17.41
CA PRO A 508 -23.37 -2.78 16.33
C PRO A 508 -23.57 -1.33 15.86
N ASP A 509 -23.43 -0.38 16.78
CA ASP A 509 -23.61 1.06 16.58
C ASP A 509 -22.31 1.82 16.29
N SER A 510 -21.15 1.18 16.45
CA SER A 510 -19.87 1.80 16.14
C SER A 510 -19.80 2.13 14.65
N VAL A 511 -19.36 3.34 14.29
CA VAL A 511 -19.19 3.77 12.89
C VAL A 511 -17.71 3.92 12.62
N LEU A 512 -17.13 2.92 11.95
CA LEU A 512 -15.70 2.91 11.69
C LEU A 512 -15.29 4.05 10.76
N ALA A 513 -14.14 4.65 11.06
CA ALA A 513 -13.38 5.46 10.13
C ALA A 513 -12.50 4.54 9.26
N PRO A 514 -12.28 4.88 7.97
CA PRO A 514 -11.25 4.22 7.18
C PRO A 514 -9.90 4.25 7.87
N ALA A 515 -9.19 3.13 7.86
CA ALA A 515 -7.83 3.05 8.37
C ALA A 515 -6.86 2.74 7.23
N MET A 516 -5.74 3.47 7.20
CA MET A 516 -4.65 3.34 6.22
C MET A 516 -3.30 3.59 6.90
N THR A 517 -2.20 3.19 6.26
CA THR A 517 -0.86 3.44 6.81
C THR A 517 -0.43 4.89 6.57
N LEU A 518 0.60 5.33 7.30
CA LEU A 518 1.26 6.62 7.05
C LEU A 518 1.82 6.67 5.61
N ALA A 519 2.39 5.57 5.11
CA ALA A 519 2.93 5.53 3.76
C ALA A 519 1.82 5.63 2.70
N ASP A 520 0.68 4.98 2.91
CA ASP A 520 -0.46 5.04 2.00
C ASP A 520 -1.00 6.47 1.88
N ILE A 521 -1.19 7.18 3.00
CA ILE A 521 -1.71 8.55 2.95
C ILE A 521 -0.70 9.50 2.27
N GLU A 522 0.61 9.29 2.45
CA GLU A 522 1.64 10.03 1.72
C GLU A 522 1.52 9.81 0.20
N VAL A 523 1.30 8.57 -0.25
CA VAL A 523 1.06 8.27 -1.67
C VAL A 523 -0.24 8.88 -2.16
N VAL A 524 -1.32 8.80 -1.38
CA VAL A 524 -2.62 9.41 -1.72
C VAL A 524 -2.49 10.91 -1.93
N VAL A 525 -1.83 11.64 -1.02
CA VAL A 525 -1.69 13.10 -1.15
C VAL A 525 -0.68 13.50 -2.20
N ASP A 526 0.35 12.68 -2.46
CA ASP A 526 1.24 12.88 -3.58
C ASP A 526 0.44 12.75 -4.88
N ILE A 527 -0.23 11.62 -5.13
CA ILE A 527 -0.98 11.37 -6.37
C ILE A 527 -2.15 12.37 -6.54
N LEU A 528 -2.89 12.69 -5.47
CA LEU A 528 -4.05 13.58 -5.50
C LEU A 528 -3.65 15.01 -5.10
N GLU A 529 -2.85 15.70 -5.89
CA GLU A 529 -2.31 17.05 -5.59
C GLU A 529 -3.35 18.17 -5.30
N ASN A 530 -4.66 17.90 -5.43
CA ASN A 530 -5.73 18.88 -5.21
C ASN A 530 -6.49 18.59 -3.91
N GLU A 531 -6.58 19.60 -3.03
CA GLU A 531 -7.30 19.56 -1.74
C GLU A 531 -8.73 19.03 -1.85
N ALA A 532 -9.45 19.38 -2.92
CA ALA A 532 -10.80 18.88 -3.17
C ALA A 532 -10.80 17.39 -3.55
N CYS A 533 -9.82 16.92 -4.31
CA CYS A 533 -9.67 15.50 -4.64
C CYS A 533 -9.28 14.67 -3.42
N ILE A 534 -8.38 15.17 -2.58
CA ILE A 534 -7.99 14.52 -1.31
C ILE A 534 -9.21 14.41 -0.40
N THR A 535 -9.91 15.52 -0.19
CA THR A 535 -11.10 15.55 0.66
C THR A 535 -12.20 14.64 0.11
N HIS A 536 -12.39 14.63 -1.21
CA HIS A 536 -13.35 13.75 -1.87
C HIS A 536 -13.00 12.28 -1.69
N TYR A 537 -11.73 11.92 -1.92
CA TYR A 537 -11.23 10.56 -1.81
C TYR A 537 -11.46 10.00 -0.41
N LEU A 538 -10.96 10.69 0.63
CA LEU A 538 -11.08 10.26 2.02
C LEU A 538 -12.55 10.14 2.46
N TRP A 539 -13.41 11.04 1.98
CA TRP A 539 -14.83 11.00 2.29
C TRP A 539 -15.55 9.82 1.63
N GLU A 540 -15.39 9.63 0.33
CA GLU A 540 -16.05 8.57 -0.42
C GLU A 540 -15.49 7.18 -0.05
N ARG A 541 -14.20 7.10 0.31
CA ARG A 541 -13.57 5.88 0.81
C ARG A 541 -14.30 5.31 2.03
N GLY A 542 -14.66 6.16 2.99
CA GLY A 542 -15.46 5.77 4.16
C GLY A 542 -16.92 5.44 3.87
N ARG A 543 -17.50 6.03 2.82
CA ARG A 543 -18.84 5.66 2.35
C ARG A 543 -18.85 4.27 1.70
N LEU A 544 -17.88 3.99 0.84
CA LEU A 544 -17.80 2.75 0.06
C LEU A 544 -17.43 1.54 0.92
N GLN A 545 -16.55 1.70 1.91
CA GLN A 545 -16.21 0.64 2.86
C GLN A 545 -17.45 0.04 3.55
N LYS A 546 -18.43 0.88 3.89
CA LYS A 546 -19.67 0.44 4.54
C LYS A 546 -20.61 -0.28 3.61
N ARG A 547 -20.41 -0.13 2.30
CA ARG A 547 -21.34 -0.62 1.27
C ARG A 547 -20.91 -1.96 0.69
N PHE A 548 -19.61 -2.21 0.55
CA PHE A 548 -19.06 -3.37 -0.14
C PHE A 548 -18.00 -4.06 0.71
N ASP A 549 -18.04 -5.39 0.75
CA ASP A 549 -16.89 -6.19 1.20
C ASP A 549 -15.81 -6.11 0.10
N ILE A 550 -14.68 -5.48 0.40
CA ILE A 550 -13.66 -5.13 -0.62
C ILE A 550 -12.38 -5.90 -0.39
N PHE A 551 -11.84 -6.44 -1.49
CA PHE A 551 -10.57 -7.13 -1.52
C PHE A 551 -9.56 -6.33 -2.35
N GLY A 552 -8.62 -5.70 -1.64
CA GLY A 552 -7.53 -4.88 -2.15
C GLY A 552 -7.01 -3.95 -1.05
N ASP A 553 -5.82 -3.39 -1.25
CA ASP A 553 -5.20 -2.44 -0.33
C ASP A 553 -5.57 -0.99 -0.65
N GLU A 554 -4.98 -0.03 0.08
CA GLU A 554 -5.30 1.39 -0.11
C GLU A 554 -4.80 1.96 -1.46
N LEU A 555 -3.74 1.38 -2.05
CA LEU A 555 -3.28 1.78 -3.38
C LEU A 555 -4.20 1.25 -4.48
N ASP A 556 -4.80 0.08 -4.29
CA ASP A 556 -5.88 -0.41 -5.16
C ASP A 556 -7.11 0.50 -5.10
N TRP A 557 -7.45 1.01 -3.91
CA TRP A 557 -8.51 2.00 -3.73
C TRP A 557 -8.22 3.31 -4.47
N LEU A 558 -6.98 3.79 -4.38
CA LEU A 558 -6.52 4.94 -5.13
C LEU A 558 -6.58 4.67 -6.64
N GLY A 559 -6.13 3.51 -7.10
CA GLY A 559 -6.24 3.08 -8.49
C GLY A 559 -7.69 3.05 -8.99
N LEU A 560 -8.61 2.54 -8.19
CA LEU A 560 -10.05 2.59 -8.48
C LEU A 560 -10.56 4.03 -8.55
N TYR A 561 -10.14 4.89 -7.63
CA TYR A 561 -10.50 6.30 -7.63
C TYR A 561 -10.02 7.00 -8.89
N LEU A 562 -8.75 6.82 -9.29
CA LEU A 562 -8.19 7.44 -10.49
C LEU A 562 -8.96 7.06 -11.76
N ASN A 563 -9.56 5.87 -11.81
CA ASN A 563 -10.32 5.40 -12.96
C ASN A 563 -11.81 5.79 -12.92
N THR A 564 -12.39 6.03 -11.75
CA THR A 564 -13.85 6.14 -11.60
C THR A 564 -14.34 7.40 -10.90
N ALA A 565 -13.44 8.13 -10.22
CA ALA A 565 -13.78 9.14 -9.22
C ALA A 565 -14.79 8.64 -8.17
N PHE A 566 -14.92 7.32 -7.97
CA PHE A 566 -16.00 6.69 -7.21
C PHE A 566 -17.42 7.07 -7.64
N ALA A 567 -17.60 7.54 -8.87
CA ALA A 567 -18.89 7.90 -9.44
C ALA A 567 -19.55 6.69 -10.10
N PHE A 568 -20.01 5.74 -9.31
CA PHE A 568 -20.67 4.53 -9.81
C PHE A 568 -22.16 4.80 -10.13
N ALA A 569 -22.60 4.44 -11.34
CA ALA A 569 -24.02 4.47 -11.68
C ALA A 569 -24.76 3.26 -11.08
N GLY A 570 -25.88 3.47 -10.40
CA GLY A 570 -26.82 2.40 -10.03
C GLY A 570 -26.40 1.44 -8.90
N THR A 571 -25.22 1.61 -8.29
CA THR A 571 -24.70 0.68 -7.26
C THR A 571 -25.39 0.76 -5.90
N GLU A 572 -26.14 1.83 -5.62
CA GLU A 572 -27.05 1.86 -4.47
C GLU A 572 -28.19 0.82 -4.61
N GLN A 573 -28.47 0.34 -5.83
CA GLN A 573 -29.52 -0.64 -6.13
C GLN A 573 -28.97 -2.01 -6.56
N THR A 574 -27.66 -2.26 -6.48
CA THR A 574 -27.08 -3.55 -6.86
C THR A 574 -27.04 -4.54 -5.68
N ASP A 575 -27.43 -5.79 -5.93
CA ASP A 575 -27.29 -6.93 -5.00
C ASP A 575 -25.83 -7.46 -4.90
N LEU A 576 -24.84 -6.63 -5.24
CA LEU A 576 -23.43 -7.02 -5.17
C LEU A 576 -22.93 -6.88 -3.73
N ASP A 577 -22.55 -8.01 -3.13
CA ASP A 577 -22.04 -8.07 -1.76
C ASP A 577 -20.56 -7.62 -1.64
N GLY A 578 -19.77 -7.69 -2.72
CA GLY A 578 -18.35 -7.32 -2.67
C GLY A 578 -17.68 -7.01 -4.02
N MET A 579 -16.48 -6.41 -3.94
CA MET A 579 -15.68 -6.00 -5.10
C MET A 579 -14.22 -6.48 -4.98
N MET A 580 -13.72 -7.12 -6.04
CA MET A 580 -12.30 -7.44 -6.21
C MET A 580 -11.62 -6.27 -6.93
N ILE A 581 -10.78 -5.54 -6.20
CA ILE A 581 -10.06 -4.37 -6.71
C ILE A 581 -8.53 -4.57 -6.74
N SER A 582 -8.05 -5.69 -6.18
CA SER A 582 -6.63 -6.04 -6.19
C SER A 582 -6.01 -6.00 -7.59
N GLY A 583 -4.83 -5.38 -7.66
CA GLY A 583 -4.05 -5.18 -8.88
C GLY A 583 -4.38 -3.88 -9.63
N LEU A 584 -5.23 -3.02 -9.07
CA LEU A 584 -5.50 -1.69 -9.65
C LEU A 584 -4.43 -0.66 -9.26
N SER A 585 -3.54 -0.97 -8.32
CA SER A 585 -2.37 -0.17 -7.93
C SER A 585 -1.28 -0.08 -9.01
N GLY A 586 -1.23 -0.99 -9.98
CA GLY A 586 -0.09 -1.15 -10.91
C GLY A 586 0.50 0.16 -11.51
N PRO A 587 -0.31 1.08 -12.06
CA PRO A 587 0.22 2.36 -12.57
C PRO A 587 0.85 3.27 -11.48
N ILE A 588 0.39 3.16 -10.23
CA ILE A 588 0.92 3.89 -9.08
C ILE A 588 2.25 3.25 -8.66
N ASP A 589 2.30 1.92 -8.58
CA ASP A 589 3.52 1.18 -8.25
C ASP A 589 4.63 1.44 -9.28
N ASP A 590 4.30 1.40 -10.57
CA ASP A 590 5.23 1.73 -11.66
C ASP A 590 5.78 3.16 -11.54
N TYR A 591 4.93 4.12 -11.13
CA TYR A 591 5.34 5.51 -10.93
C TYR A 591 6.29 5.68 -9.74
N ILE A 592 5.97 5.06 -8.61
CA ILE A 592 6.79 5.10 -7.40
C ILE A 592 8.14 4.45 -7.67
N ASN A 593 8.15 3.22 -8.20
CA ASN A 593 9.37 2.48 -8.52
C ASN A 593 10.26 3.24 -9.50
N ALA A 594 9.69 3.85 -10.55
CA ALA A 594 10.46 4.66 -11.49
C ALA A 594 11.07 5.89 -10.81
N ARG A 595 10.31 6.59 -9.95
CA ARG A 595 10.78 7.80 -9.25
C ARG A 595 11.95 7.49 -8.31
N GLU A 596 11.86 6.41 -7.53
CA GLU A 596 12.94 5.98 -6.62
C GLU A 596 14.23 5.65 -7.39
N GLN A 597 14.10 5.10 -8.60
CA GLN A 597 15.23 4.86 -9.51
C GLN A 597 15.70 6.12 -10.27
N GLY A 598 15.17 7.30 -9.95
CA GLY A 598 15.49 8.55 -10.63
C GLY A 598 15.00 8.65 -12.07
N ILE A 599 14.08 7.77 -12.49
CA ILE A 599 13.50 7.74 -13.83
C ILE A 599 12.28 8.65 -13.88
N ALA A 600 12.31 9.62 -14.80
CA ALA A 600 11.16 10.46 -15.06
C ALA A 600 10.06 9.65 -15.77
N THR A 601 8.93 9.43 -15.09
CA THR A 601 7.72 8.84 -15.69
C THR A 601 6.50 9.72 -15.45
N LEU A 602 5.42 9.47 -16.19
CA LEU A 602 4.18 10.21 -16.06
C LEU A 602 3.47 9.82 -14.75
N LYS A 603 3.27 10.81 -13.87
CA LYS A 603 2.49 10.65 -12.66
C LYS A 603 1.04 10.24 -12.99
N PRO A 604 0.49 9.18 -12.38
CA PRO A 604 -0.92 8.82 -12.51
C PRO A 604 -1.82 9.97 -12.08
N ARG A 605 -2.93 10.16 -12.80
CA ARG A 605 -3.88 11.24 -12.54
C ARG A 605 -5.30 10.73 -12.70
N LEU A 606 -6.23 11.36 -11.99
CA LEU A 606 -7.65 11.10 -12.12
C LEU A 606 -8.06 11.28 -13.59
N ALA A 607 -8.66 10.24 -14.17
CA ALA A 607 -9.19 10.24 -15.52
C ALA A 607 -10.33 11.28 -15.57
N GLN A 608 -10.05 12.46 -16.12
CA GLN A 608 -11.04 13.54 -16.21
C GLN A 608 -11.08 14.10 -17.61
N SER A 609 -12.29 14.38 -18.08
CA SER A 609 -12.48 15.15 -19.30
C SER A 609 -11.91 16.56 -19.14
N ARG A 610 -11.54 17.19 -20.26
CA ARG A 610 -11.03 18.56 -20.27
C ARG A 610 -12.00 19.55 -19.59
N LEU A 611 -13.29 19.44 -19.89
CA LEU A 611 -14.33 20.32 -19.34
C LEU A 611 -14.42 20.20 -17.81
N TRP A 612 -14.36 18.98 -17.26
CA TRP A 612 -14.38 18.76 -15.81
C TRP A 612 -13.14 19.34 -15.13
N ARG A 613 -11.97 19.13 -15.72
CA ARG A 613 -10.70 19.66 -15.21
C ARG A 613 -10.71 21.20 -15.17
N GLU A 614 -11.22 21.83 -16.23
CA GLU A 614 -11.36 23.30 -16.29
C GLU A 614 -12.35 23.81 -15.24
N MET A 615 -13.51 23.16 -15.07
CA MET A 615 -14.49 23.52 -14.04
C MET A 615 -13.94 23.39 -12.62
N LEU A 616 -13.26 22.29 -12.31
CA LEU A 616 -12.61 22.09 -10.99
C LEU A 616 -11.50 23.10 -10.75
N GLY A 617 -10.67 23.36 -11.77
CA GLY A 617 -9.63 24.38 -11.71
C GLY A 617 -10.19 25.77 -11.41
N GLU A 618 -11.30 26.14 -12.05
CA GLU A 618 -11.98 27.42 -11.80
C GLU A 618 -12.62 27.52 -10.42
N ILE A 619 -13.22 26.44 -9.91
CA ILE A 619 -13.75 26.39 -8.54
C ILE A 619 -12.60 26.57 -7.54
N ALA A 620 -11.51 25.80 -7.70
CA ALA A 620 -10.34 25.84 -6.84
C ALA A 620 -9.57 27.17 -6.91
N ARG A 621 -9.63 27.88 -8.05
CA ARG A 621 -9.07 29.22 -8.21
C ARG A 621 -9.91 30.29 -7.53
N ARG A 622 -11.24 30.20 -7.60
CA ARG A 622 -12.16 31.22 -7.04
C ARG A 622 -12.35 31.08 -5.53
N ARG A 623 -12.27 29.87 -4.98
CA ARG A 623 -12.35 29.57 -3.52
C ARG A 623 -13.48 30.31 -2.79
N PHE A 624 -14.65 30.38 -3.43
CA PHE A 624 -15.84 30.94 -2.79
C PHE A 624 -16.29 30.06 -1.60
N PRO A 625 -17.05 30.59 -0.62
CA PRO A 625 -17.56 29.76 0.47
C PRO A 625 -18.37 28.56 -0.04
N GLY A 626 -17.97 27.34 0.33
CA GLY A 626 -18.53 26.08 -0.18
C GLY A 626 -17.81 25.52 -1.42
N TRP A 627 -16.62 26.01 -1.79
CA TRP A 627 -15.88 25.54 -2.98
C TRP A 627 -15.43 24.08 -2.90
N ILE A 628 -15.14 23.55 -1.70
CA ILE A 628 -14.86 22.11 -1.52
C ILE A 628 -16.13 21.31 -1.80
N SER A 629 -17.25 21.73 -1.21
CA SER A 629 -18.55 21.12 -1.44
C SER A 629 -18.99 21.19 -2.91
N ALA A 630 -18.71 22.29 -3.61
CA ALA A 630 -18.96 22.43 -5.04
C ALA A 630 -18.05 21.51 -5.89
N SER A 631 -16.77 21.40 -5.55
CA SER A 631 -15.84 20.50 -6.23
C SER A 631 -16.27 19.04 -6.08
N ILE A 632 -16.66 18.63 -4.86
CA ILE A 632 -17.14 17.27 -4.61
C ILE A 632 -18.47 17.00 -5.33
N ALA A 633 -19.40 17.97 -5.35
CA ALA A 633 -20.62 17.86 -6.13
C ALA A 633 -20.34 17.57 -7.61
N LEU A 634 -19.35 18.26 -8.17
CA LEU A 634 -18.94 18.07 -9.56
C LEU A 634 -18.24 16.72 -9.81
N LEU A 635 -17.41 16.27 -8.87
CA LEU A 635 -16.74 14.96 -8.93
C LEU A 635 -17.75 13.80 -8.88
N ARG A 636 -18.81 13.92 -8.06
CA ARG A 636 -19.89 12.91 -7.96
C ARG A 636 -20.90 12.98 -9.11
N ALA A 637 -20.89 14.04 -9.93
CA ALA A 637 -21.88 14.25 -10.96
C ALA A 637 -21.81 13.20 -12.09
N ALA A 638 -20.61 12.79 -12.47
CA ALA A 638 -20.38 11.89 -13.59
C ALA A 638 -19.06 11.12 -13.46
N SER A 639 -19.09 9.84 -13.82
CA SER A 639 -17.89 9.03 -13.99
C SER A 639 -17.04 9.57 -15.15
N PRO A 640 -15.72 9.30 -15.15
CA PRO A 640 -14.84 9.70 -16.23
C PRO A 640 -15.35 9.37 -17.64
N ASP A 641 -15.97 8.20 -17.83
CA ASP A 641 -16.56 7.78 -19.10
C ASP A 641 -17.77 8.64 -19.49
N GLU A 642 -18.67 8.92 -18.53
CA GLU A 642 -19.86 9.75 -18.76
C GLU A 642 -19.50 11.22 -19.01
N GLN A 643 -18.41 11.72 -18.42
CA GLN A 643 -17.96 13.10 -18.59
C GLN A 643 -17.71 13.45 -20.06
N ALA A 644 -17.16 12.52 -20.84
CA ALA A 644 -16.88 12.74 -22.27
C ALA A 644 -18.18 12.93 -23.07
N GLU A 645 -19.18 12.07 -22.83
CA GLU A 645 -20.49 12.16 -23.48
C GLU A 645 -21.22 13.44 -23.09
N MET A 646 -21.22 13.77 -21.79
CA MET A 646 -21.83 14.98 -21.25
C MET A 646 -21.18 16.25 -21.80
N ALA A 647 -19.84 16.28 -21.90
CA ALA A 647 -19.12 17.42 -22.48
C ALA A 647 -19.52 17.65 -23.95
N SER A 648 -19.59 16.58 -24.74
CA SER A 648 -20.04 16.64 -26.14
C SER A 648 -21.49 17.12 -26.27
N ALA A 649 -22.39 16.61 -25.42
CA ALA A 649 -23.79 17.03 -25.38
C ALA A 649 -23.92 18.52 -25.01
N PHE A 650 -23.17 18.98 -24.01
CA PHE A 650 -23.21 20.36 -23.56
C PHE A 650 -22.62 21.34 -24.58
N GLN A 651 -21.53 20.97 -25.28
CA GLN A 651 -21.01 21.79 -26.37
C GLN A 651 -22.03 22.02 -27.50
N LYS A 652 -22.88 21.02 -27.81
CA LYS A 652 -23.98 21.17 -28.78
C LYS A 652 -25.04 22.16 -28.28
N ILE A 653 -25.29 22.19 -26.96
CA ILE A 653 -26.18 23.19 -26.33
C ILE A 653 -25.56 24.58 -26.50
N LEU A 654 -24.31 24.79 -26.08
CA LEU A 654 -23.65 26.10 -26.15
C LEU A 654 -23.65 26.71 -27.55
N ARG A 655 -23.35 25.93 -28.60
CA ARG A 655 -23.35 26.43 -29.99
C ARG A 655 -24.71 26.94 -30.47
N ARG A 656 -25.81 26.49 -29.86
CA ARG A 656 -27.19 26.89 -30.23
C ARG A 656 -27.69 28.09 -29.43
N VAL A 657 -27.06 28.41 -28.30
CA VAL A 657 -27.51 29.46 -27.38
C VAL A 657 -27.64 30.82 -28.07
N PRO A 658 -26.66 31.34 -28.83
CA PRO A 658 -26.77 32.67 -29.43
C PRO A 658 -27.98 32.81 -30.38
N ALA A 659 -28.24 31.78 -31.20
CA ALA A 659 -29.35 31.79 -32.15
C ALA A 659 -30.73 31.54 -31.49
N ALA A 660 -30.76 30.83 -30.36
CA ALA A 660 -32.01 30.44 -29.69
C ALA A 660 -32.38 31.33 -28.50
N TRP A 661 -31.54 32.30 -28.10
CA TRP A 661 -31.69 33.04 -26.85
C TRP A 661 -33.06 33.72 -26.67
N ARG A 662 -33.60 34.29 -27.76
CA ARG A 662 -34.88 35.01 -27.74
C ARG A 662 -36.12 34.09 -27.76
N LYS A 663 -35.94 32.77 -27.83
CA LYS A 663 -37.07 31.83 -27.85
C LYS A 663 -37.58 31.55 -26.43
N PRO A 664 -38.91 31.52 -26.20
CA PRO A 664 -39.49 31.24 -24.88
C PRO A 664 -39.12 29.86 -24.30
N ASP A 665 -38.92 28.86 -25.17
CA ASP A 665 -38.64 27.46 -24.85
C ASP A 665 -37.16 27.09 -25.04
N ARG A 666 -36.25 28.07 -24.94
CA ARG A 666 -34.82 27.87 -25.18
C ARG A 666 -34.26 26.72 -24.32
N LYS A 667 -33.50 25.84 -24.97
CA LYS A 667 -32.75 24.77 -24.30
C LYS A 667 -31.30 25.22 -24.16
N ASN A 668 -31.01 25.91 -23.08
CA ASN A 668 -29.69 26.47 -22.76
C ASN A 668 -29.04 25.81 -21.54
N ALA A 669 -29.65 24.79 -20.94
CA ALA A 669 -29.12 24.12 -19.75
C ALA A 669 -29.12 22.59 -19.88
N MET A 670 -28.18 21.97 -19.18
CA MET A 670 -28.07 20.54 -18.94
C MET A 670 -28.15 20.31 -17.43
N HIS A 671 -29.20 19.63 -16.98
CA HIS A 671 -29.37 19.23 -15.59
C HIS A 671 -28.76 17.83 -15.42
N ILE A 672 -27.77 17.73 -14.54
CA ILE A 672 -27.15 16.47 -14.13
C ILE A 672 -27.82 16.06 -12.83
N LEU A 673 -28.56 14.94 -12.89
CA LEU A 673 -29.30 14.47 -11.75
C LEU A 673 -28.35 13.92 -10.68
N PRO A 674 -28.65 14.15 -9.39
CA PRO A 674 -27.90 13.58 -8.28
C PRO A 674 -27.93 12.04 -8.36
N ARG A 675 -26.77 11.41 -8.18
CA ARG A 675 -26.65 9.94 -8.16
C ARG A 675 -27.02 9.31 -6.82
N TYR A 676 -26.97 10.12 -5.77
CA TYR A 676 -27.05 9.69 -4.38
C TYR A 676 -28.09 10.52 -3.65
N ALA A 677 -28.71 9.96 -2.61
CA ALA A 677 -29.77 10.63 -1.86
C ALA A 677 -29.31 11.93 -1.17
N ASP A 678 -28.02 12.03 -0.85
CA ASP A 678 -27.36 13.18 -0.22
C ASP A 678 -26.69 14.13 -1.24
N ALA A 679 -26.78 13.85 -2.54
CA ALA A 679 -26.00 14.56 -3.54
C ALA A 679 -26.58 15.94 -3.91
N VAL A 680 -25.64 16.84 -4.24
CA VAL A 680 -25.92 18.16 -4.79
C VAL A 680 -26.25 18.02 -6.27
N SER A 681 -27.34 18.65 -6.74
CA SER A 681 -27.64 18.70 -8.17
C SER A 681 -26.65 19.61 -8.90
N VAL A 682 -26.23 19.24 -10.12
CA VAL A 682 -25.33 20.07 -10.93
C VAL A 682 -26.05 20.52 -12.20
N VAL A 683 -25.98 21.82 -12.50
CA VAL A 683 -26.53 22.40 -13.72
C VAL A 683 -25.44 23.12 -14.48
N LEU A 684 -25.23 22.73 -15.74
CA LEU A 684 -24.42 23.48 -16.69
C LEU A 684 -25.36 24.29 -17.59
N PHE A 685 -25.13 25.59 -17.76
CA PHE A 685 -25.97 26.41 -18.63
C PHE A 685 -25.17 27.42 -19.45
N GLY A 686 -25.72 27.81 -20.59
CA GLY A 686 -25.15 28.80 -21.49
C GLY A 686 -25.95 30.10 -21.55
N TYR A 687 -25.27 31.21 -21.74
CA TYR A 687 -25.86 32.53 -21.97
C TYR A 687 -24.99 33.36 -22.93
N PRO A 688 -25.53 34.34 -23.67
CA PRO A 688 -24.75 35.24 -24.52
C PRO A 688 -24.14 36.39 -23.71
N SER A 689 -23.06 36.99 -24.20
CA SER A 689 -22.36 38.13 -23.58
C SER A 689 -23.26 39.35 -23.34
N LEU A 690 -24.31 39.50 -24.15
CA LEU A 690 -25.29 40.58 -24.03
C LEU A 690 -26.18 40.49 -22.77
N ASP A 691 -26.23 39.33 -22.08
CA ASP A 691 -27.11 39.09 -20.93
C ASP A 691 -26.36 38.65 -19.67
N LEU A 692 -25.18 39.23 -19.45
CA LEU A 692 -24.39 39.00 -18.23
C LEU A 692 -25.15 39.32 -16.94
N ALA A 693 -26.11 40.26 -16.98
CA ALA A 693 -26.95 40.60 -15.83
C ALA A 693 -28.02 39.53 -15.53
N GLY A 694 -28.53 38.83 -16.56
CA GLY A 694 -29.59 37.82 -16.43
C GLY A 694 -29.12 36.44 -15.96
N GLN A 695 -27.81 36.14 -16.04
CA GLN A 695 -27.26 34.83 -15.68
C GLN A 695 -27.61 34.36 -14.25
N ARG A 696 -27.73 35.29 -13.29
CA ARG A 696 -28.12 34.99 -11.90
C ARG A 696 -29.57 34.54 -11.80
N ALA A 697 -30.47 35.18 -12.54
CA ALA A 697 -31.88 34.82 -12.57
C ALA A 697 -32.09 33.45 -13.25
N GLU A 698 -31.37 33.19 -14.35
CA GLU A 698 -31.34 31.88 -15.01
C GLU A 698 -30.84 30.78 -14.05
N ALA A 699 -29.72 31.00 -13.37
CA ALA A 699 -29.18 30.06 -12.40
C ALA A 699 -30.20 29.74 -11.28
N GLN A 700 -30.87 30.75 -10.72
CA GLN A 700 -31.92 30.56 -9.72
C GLN A 700 -33.11 29.77 -10.26
N MET A 701 -33.57 30.06 -11.48
CA MET A 701 -34.65 29.31 -12.12
C MET A 701 -34.26 27.83 -12.31
N PHE A 702 -33.05 27.53 -12.78
CA PHE A 702 -32.60 26.15 -12.96
C PHE A 702 -32.41 25.42 -11.65
N ALA A 703 -31.91 26.09 -10.61
CA ALA A 703 -31.83 25.52 -9.27
C ALA A 703 -33.23 25.18 -8.73
N GLN A 704 -34.21 26.08 -8.87
CA GLN A 704 -35.61 25.81 -8.47
C GLN A 704 -36.22 24.62 -9.22
N LYS A 705 -35.95 24.49 -10.53
CA LYS A 705 -36.37 23.31 -11.29
C LYS A 705 -35.77 22.03 -10.73
N SER A 706 -34.46 22.05 -10.42
CA SER A 706 -33.77 20.90 -9.83
C SER A 706 -34.34 20.55 -8.45
N PHE A 707 -34.66 21.54 -7.62
CA PHE A 707 -35.36 21.35 -6.34
C PHE A 707 -36.76 20.76 -6.50
N ALA A 708 -37.49 21.12 -7.55
CA ALA A 708 -38.82 20.56 -7.80
C ALA A 708 -38.76 19.12 -8.35
N SER A 709 -37.76 18.81 -9.19
CA SER A 709 -37.64 17.52 -9.87
C SER A 709 -36.81 16.48 -9.12
N SER A 710 -36.01 16.90 -8.15
CA SER A 710 -35.16 16.03 -7.33
C SER A 710 -35.25 16.46 -5.87
N ASN A 711 -35.20 15.51 -4.94
CA ASN A 711 -35.32 15.76 -3.50
C ASN A 711 -34.00 16.32 -2.91
N VAL A 712 -33.43 17.34 -3.54
CA VAL A 712 -32.16 17.97 -3.13
C VAL A 712 -32.38 19.38 -2.59
N ASP A 713 -31.56 19.76 -1.61
CA ASP A 713 -31.59 21.10 -1.01
C ASP A 713 -30.47 22.02 -1.51
N VAL A 714 -29.54 21.51 -2.32
CA VAL A 714 -28.41 22.28 -2.84
C VAL A 714 -28.22 22.00 -4.33
N CYS A 715 -27.97 23.05 -5.10
CA CYS A 715 -27.71 23.00 -6.53
C CYS A 715 -26.46 23.81 -6.89
N LEU A 716 -25.47 23.18 -7.51
CA LEU A 716 -24.33 23.85 -8.13
C LEU A 716 -24.72 24.26 -9.55
N THR A 717 -24.66 25.55 -9.85
CA THR A 717 -24.92 26.09 -11.19
C THR A 717 -23.64 26.65 -11.78
N ILE A 718 -23.28 26.21 -12.98
CA ILE A 718 -22.08 26.61 -13.72
C ILE A 718 -22.52 27.21 -15.05
N GLY A 719 -22.23 28.49 -15.24
CA GLY A 719 -22.64 29.25 -16.41
C GLY A 719 -21.49 29.52 -17.37
N PHE A 720 -21.80 29.36 -18.66
CA PHE A 720 -20.87 29.45 -19.77
C PHE A 720 -21.30 30.53 -20.77
N ASN A 721 -20.43 31.48 -21.04
CA ASN A 721 -20.63 32.49 -22.06
C ASN A 721 -20.47 31.87 -23.45
N ALA A 722 -21.59 31.71 -24.15
CA ALA A 722 -21.66 31.05 -25.44
C ALA A 722 -20.94 31.84 -26.56
N ASP A 723 -20.68 33.13 -26.37
CA ASP A 723 -19.96 33.96 -27.34
C ASP A 723 -18.43 33.89 -27.15
N LYS A 724 -17.95 33.35 -26.03
CA LYS A 724 -16.51 33.20 -25.70
C LYS A 724 -16.11 31.73 -25.61
N LEU A 725 -16.21 31.01 -26.73
CA LEU A 725 -15.96 29.56 -26.76
C LEU A 725 -14.53 29.13 -26.35
N ALA A 726 -13.56 30.04 -26.34
CA ALA A 726 -12.19 29.76 -25.90
C ALA A 726 -12.05 29.70 -24.37
N GLU A 727 -12.78 30.56 -23.63
CA GLU A 727 -12.82 30.61 -22.16
C GLU A 727 -14.25 30.88 -21.68
N PRO A 728 -15.17 29.91 -21.89
CA PRO A 728 -16.58 30.20 -21.72
C PRO A 728 -17.01 30.25 -20.25
N LEU A 729 -16.30 29.63 -19.31
CA LEU A 729 -16.73 29.52 -17.91
C LEU A 729 -16.59 30.86 -17.16
N GLU A 730 -17.73 31.51 -16.90
CA GLU A 730 -17.76 32.86 -16.32
C GLU A 730 -18.57 32.91 -15.03
N TYR A 731 -19.58 32.05 -14.84
CA TYR A 731 -20.47 32.07 -13.68
C TYR A 731 -20.40 30.77 -12.86
N LEU A 732 -20.33 30.91 -11.54
CA LEU A 732 -20.38 29.80 -10.58
C LEU A 732 -21.22 30.23 -9.38
N ALA A 733 -22.18 29.39 -8.98
CA ALA A 733 -22.95 29.61 -7.75
C ALA A 733 -23.41 28.29 -7.14
N LEU A 734 -23.31 28.20 -5.81
CA LEU A 734 -23.92 27.15 -5.01
C LEU A 734 -25.21 27.70 -4.40
N ILE A 735 -26.36 27.22 -4.87
CA ILE A 735 -27.68 27.71 -4.49
C ILE A 735 -28.31 26.72 -3.52
N ARG A 736 -28.77 27.20 -2.36
CA ARG A 736 -29.46 26.38 -1.35
C ARG A 736 -30.97 26.68 -1.34
N ARG A 737 -31.78 25.65 -1.10
CA ARG A 737 -33.23 25.77 -0.94
C ARG A 737 -33.51 26.50 0.38
N VAL A 738 -34.24 27.61 0.32
CA VAL A 738 -34.75 28.26 1.52
C VAL A 738 -35.92 27.43 2.03
N ARG A 739 -35.70 26.63 3.08
CA ARG A 739 -36.79 26.03 3.85
C ARG A 739 -37.28 27.10 4.82
N THR A 740 -38.43 27.70 4.56
CA THR A 740 -39.15 28.42 5.60
C THR A 740 -39.42 27.45 6.72
N ALA A 741 -38.99 27.78 7.95
CA ALA A 741 -39.30 26.98 9.12
C ALA A 741 -40.82 26.70 9.12
N ARG A 742 -41.20 25.42 9.19
CA ARG A 742 -42.60 25.07 9.48
C ARG A 742 -42.91 25.74 10.82
N ALA A 743 -43.81 26.72 10.77
CA ALA A 743 -44.42 27.30 11.95
C ALA A 743 -45.18 26.23 12.75
#